data_AF-A0A1V5TIF8-F1
#
_entry.id   AF-A0A1V5TIF8-F1
#
_cell.length_a   1.000
_cell.length_b   1.000
_cell.length_c   1.000
_cell.angle_alpha   90.00
_cell.angle_beta   90.00
_cell.angle_gamma   90.00
#
_symmetry.space_group_name_H-M   'P 1'
#
loop_
_entity.id
_entity.type
_entity.pdbx_description
1 polymer ?
#
loop_
_entity_poly.entity_id
_entity_poly.type
_entity_poly.pdbx_seq_one_letter_code
_entity_poly.pdbx_strand_id
1 'polypeptide(L)'
;MKQSTRILGIIMAVVMLLSAIPFGAHAAYAQYVTAGGYNKLDQPYVTAQQAASMLLDMVDKQLQEADIRFTVDIYISSKTLELTSIDTAINSITSFWNWNYLNYAFNLFSFGDIERMDMYWIKNCPLRTSPGQTDIDVIIGLAKFMKANYERIGKIIDDTFDYGFVETVTDLPATVHDIPGTLKASVLKSLNDGVDPPAGTTANSLVQKLIDSLIVGTYDPATDSYEGGIMPGLAGKTNIFTTSVYTLTTDLINAGIKDIVVPLLARMILELAGVDFSPEYPGGDPSTVQNLDMVIEIVVGIMGTEIVYEPEDLLTPLSKMTAALEFLLVDGGFHSFAYLDDTGLHITDAFVTFISDIVRVALSLIPNLGFLKATTVFKTEAEINAMTMPECYAYLARLLINEFVEYAEIPETATTIRSVLTYLLISMSKDILPEYDFDAMIAAGTLNPDTDGIFKVGTVLIRYYLNGMTDMAIPINLTFEQTLSHVVNYLLNKYPGLFDTSDILPTDSVWTKIDKIIFDIIPLNWLPAQFTGSQYLIMNWLIGNVLDFNYVGLLSIVYRNPNSELNKPVVTVLFNTIARLVNGMFGNRAIMPMNINSVDAIFGKSTLRSIIQTLSQYLADYANTMLGSLLPIVTKLIGLWSDATYVRKAPAGTPLVTYAALKNKLLSYYPSNEGKNYYNANYFFMDQEDYSELAAFMCFDKARKEVEALLAAYEENPENLDLIANTDASYRLTYYYNRLQLRGTTSVIHLNKLIQKCAAANYQQADYTAASWSAYQTAYNFAVAVKNAALADTTGTYRQSKISAARHMLMKAVLGLKPFVPFADYLQLDYYVQQANEMLNTMDFSQYTSASIQAFIATLNATQAFRRDITADQQALVDAQAQALYDAMYGLVYLLPPGIAPVLDSSVDYYGNPITPVVVNNSPTQRFIFGLTYGGFQDSFVRTIGGAVLSVVPTSFGRGTGTRVRLAFGGIVIATYYAVLFGDINGDGNIDSGDSGLIIDYENFYLNWNAAPFKVKAGDVNGDGNVDTSDAGVVTDVENYICSIDQTTGNFFML
;
A
#
# COMPACT_ATOMS: atom_id res chain seq x y z
N MET A 1 45.76 29.92 16.97
CA MET A 1 46.60 28.73 17.25
C MET A 1 47.90 28.88 16.46
N LYS A 2 49.09 28.85 17.10
CA LYS A 2 50.39 29.12 16.41
C LYS A 2 51.62 28.34 16.94
N GLN A 3 51.43 27.35 17.82
CA GLN A 3 52.53 26.49 18.34
C GLN A 3 52.24 25.00 18.20
N SER A 4 50.97 24.59 18.17
CA SER A 4 50.55 23.23 17.80
C SER A 4 50.91 22.83 16.37
N THR A 5 51.28 23.76 15.49
CA THR A 5 51.48 23.52 14.04
C THR A 5 52.91 23.16 13.62
N ARG A 6 53.95 23.38 14.46
CA ARG A 6 55.34 23.31 13.97
C ARG A 6 55.96 21.92 13.84
N ILE A 7 55.67 20.99 14.75
CA ILE A 7 56.23 19.62 14.71
C ILE A 7 55.14 18.53 14.70
N LEU A 8 53.89 18.94 14.91
CA LEU A 8 52.80 18.46 14.05
C LEU A 8 53.24 18.46 12.57
N GLY A 9 54.23 19.26 12.16
CA GLY A 9 54.96 19.07 10.91
C GLY A 9 55.73 17.77 10.72
N ILE A 10 56.81 17.51 11.47
CA ILE A 10 57.57 16.23 11.35
C ILE A 10 56.62 15.05 11.43
N ILE A 11 55.65 15.12 12.35
CA ILE A 11 54.69 14.06 12.55
C ILE A 11 53.59 14.00 11.49
N MET A 12 53.05 15.10 10.97
CA MET A 12 52.13 15.04 9.81
C MET A 12 52.85 14.61 8.53
N ALA A 13 54.15 14.87 8.36
CA ALA A 13 54.90 14.29 7.25
C ALA A 13 54.77 12.76 7.25
N VAL A 14 54.86 12.15 8.43
CA VAL A 14 54.77 10.69 8.61
C VAL A 14 53.32 10.22 8.78
N VAL A 15 52.43 11.00 9.40
CA VAL A 15 51.02 10.66 9.68
C VAL A 15 50.11 10.92 8.49
N MET A 16 50.39 11.93 7.64
CA MET A 16 49.64 12.08 6.39
C MET A 16 49.95 10.92 5.44
N LEU A 17 51.17 10.40 5.39
CA LEU A 17 51.45 9.11 4.74
C LEU A 17 50.48 8.00 5.21
N LEU A 18 50.01 8.04 6.45
CA LEU A 18 49.32 6.95 7.17
C LEU A 18 47.80 7.12 7.34
N SER A 19 47.31 8.36 7.42
CA SER A 19 45.90 8.73 7.52
C SER A 19 45.41 9.49 6.28
N ALA A 20 46.24 9.61 5.25
CA ALA A 20 46.00 10.38 4.05
C ALA A 20 46.82 9.87 2.83
N ILE A 21 46.27 8.88 2.10
CA ILE A 21 45.97 9.27 0.70
C ILE A 21 44.88 10.31 0.90
N PRO A 22 45.27 11.59 0.92
CA PRO A 22 45.50 12.26 -0.36
C PRO A 22 46.66 13.31 -0.56
N PHE A 23 46.70 13.86 -1.81
CA PHE A 23 46.90 15.25 -2.36
C PHE A 23 48.13 16.18 -2.00
N GLY A 24 48.93 16.93 -2.84
CA GLY A 24 49.16 17.25 -4.33
C GLY A 24 50.52 17.99 -4.71
N ALA A 25 50.91 18.64 -5.86
CA ALA A 25 50.55 18.84 -7.31
C ALA A 25 51.83 19.20 -8.15
N HIS A 26 52.15 18.72 -9.38
CA HIS A 26 51.35 18.54 -10.64
C HIS A 26 51.75 17.30 -11.53
N ALA A 27 51.03 16.17 -11.54
CA ALA A 27 51.41 15.02 -12.40
C ALA A 27 51.05 15.18 -13.87
N ALA A 28 51.07 14.07 -14.62
CA ALA A 28 50.07 13.84 -15.66
C ALA A 28 48.67 13.85 -15.02
N TYR A 29 48.25 15.05 -14.61
CA TYR A 29 47.03 15.37 -13.86
C TYR A 29 45.81 14.93 -14.67
N ALA A 30 45.07 13.96 -14.15
CA ALA A 30 43.91 13.42 -14.80
C ALA A 30 42.73 14.37 -14.56
N GLN A 31 42.48 15.26 -15.53
CA GLN A 31 41.38 16.22 -15.46
C GLN A 31 40.06 15.53 -15.10
N TYR A 32 39.51 15.87 -13.94
CA TYR A 32 38.26 15.33 -13.41
C TYR A 32 37.11 16.34 -13.46
N VAL A 33 37.21 17.39 -14.28
CA VAL A 33 36.09 18.31 -14.57
C VAL A 33 34.95 17.60 -15.32
N THR A 34 35.27 16.47 -15.97
CA THR A 34 34.31 15.55 -16.62
C THR A 34 34.51 14.13 -16.09
N ALA A 35 33.44 13.33 -16.06
CA ALA A 35 33.55 11.89 -15.82
C ALA A 35 34.52 11.22 -16.81
N GLY A 36 35.17 10.14 -16.37
CA GLY A 36 36.04 9.30 -17.18
C GLY A 36 35.29 8.46 -18.21
N GLY A 37 34.00 8.23 -17.95
CA GLY A 37 33.05 7.68 -18.91
C GLY A 37 31.66 7.55 -18.31
N TYR A 38 30.79 6.84 -19.04
CA TYR A 38 29.43 6.52 -18.63
C TYR A 38 29.17 5.04 -18.93
N ASN A 39 28.44 4.33 -18.07
CA ASN A 39 28.09 2.93 -18.30
C ASN A 39 26.87 2.79 -19.26
N LYS A 40 26.38 1.56 -19.49
CA LYS A 40 25.22 1.33 -20.37
C LYS A 40 23.96 2.10 -19.94
N LEU A 41 23.71 2.20 -18.62
CA LEU A 41 22.60 2.96 -18.03
C LEU A 41 22.93 4.46 -17.85
N ASP A 42 23.92 4.94 -18.58
CA ASP A 42 24.44 6.31 -18.58
C ASP A 42 24.79 6.87 -17.19
N GLN A 43 25.12 5.98 -16.23
CA GLN A 43 25.66 6.39 -14.94
C GLN A 43 27.14 6.77 -15.13
N PRO A 44 27.60 7.92 -14.64
CA PRO A 44 28.97 8.36 -14.78
C PRO A 44 29.92 7.50 -13.94
N TYR A 45 31.15 7.34 -14.40
CA TYR A 45 32.25 6.80 -13.60
C TYR A 45 33.52 7.64 -13.78
N VAL A 46 34.37 7.68 -12.75
CA VAL A 46 35.71 8.25 -12.83
C VAL A 46 36.74 7.14 -13.04
N THR A 47 37.84 7.43 -13.75
CA THR A 47 38.93 6.44 -13.88
C THR A 47 39.73 6.31 -12.59
N ALA A 48 40.55 5.25 -12.46
CA ALA A 48 41.51 5.13 -11.37
C ALA A 48 42.44 6.35 -11.26
N GLN A 49 42.90 6.90 -12.40
CA GLN A 49 43.76 8.09 -12.44
C GLN A 49 43.00 9.35 -12.04
N GLN A 50 41.75 9.53 -12.49
CA GLN A 50 40.92 10.64 -12.04
C GLN A 50 40.60 10.52 -10.55
N ALA A 51 40.29 9.33 -10.05
CA ALA A 51 40.13 9.08 -8.62
C ALA A 51 41.43 9.37 -7.86
N ALA A 52 42.60 9.08 -8.45
CA ALA A 52 43.90 9.44 -7.89
C ALA A 52 44.22 10.94 -7.97
N SER A 53 43.66 11.73 -8.90
CA SER A 53 43.76 13.21 -8.91
C SER A 53 42.71 13.88 -7.99
N MET A 54 41.49 13.33 -7.96
CA MET A 54 40.48 13.56 -6.92
C MET A 54 40.91 13.07 -5.54
N LEU A 55 42.03 12.36 -5.46
CA LEU A 55 42.74 12.06 -4.23
C LEU A 55 44.18 12.55 -4.30
N LEU A 56 44.57 13.37 -5.32
CA LEU A 56 45.78 14.19 -5.32
C LEU A 56 45.70 15.79 -5.40
N ASP A 57 44.59 16.57 -5.46
CA ASP A 57 44.54 18.06 -5.35
C ASP A 57 43.96 18.84 -4.09
N MET A 58 43.41 18.26 -2.98
CA MET A 58 42.77 18.98 -1.81
C MET A 58 43.34 18.77 -0.35
N VAL A 59 44.40 17.98 -0.16
CA VAL A 59 45.35 17.85 0.99
C VAL A 59 46.59 18.60 0.60
N ASP A 60 46.78 18.95 -0.68
CA ASP A 60 47.37 20.25 -0.98
C ASP A 60 46.62 21.35 -0.24
N LYS A 61 45.29 21.35 -0.28
CA LYS A 61 44.49 22.23 0.58
C LYS A 61 44.64 21.94 2.09
N GLN A 62 44.65 20.71 2.62
CA GLN A 62 44.86 20.48 4.08
C GLN A 62 46.30 20.76 4.58
N LEU A 63 47.34 20.42 3.82
CA LEU A 63 48.76 20.78 4.07
C LEU A 63 48.92 22.30 4.05
N GLN A 64 48.27 22.97 3.09
CA GLN A 64 48.21 24.43 2.99
C GLN A 64 47.41 25.06 4.15
N GLU A 65 46.28 24.49 4.54
CA GLU A 65 45.48 24.91 5.70
C GLU A 65 46.23 24.69 7.04
N ALA A 66 47.10 23.68 7.11
CA ALA A 66 47.95 23.41 8.27
C ALA A 66 49.23 24.29 8.33
N ASP A 67 49.61 24.95 7.22
CA ASP A 67 50.77 25.83 7.04
C ASP A 67 52.08 25.31 7.69
N ILE A 68 52.44 24.09 7.33
CA ILE A 68 53.47 23.33 8.05
C ILE A 68 54.88 23.72 7.59
N ARG A 69 55.59 24.46 8.45
CA ARG A 69 56.99 24.90 8.26
C ARG A 69 57.76 24.90 9.58
N PHE A 70 58.95 24.28 9.59
CA PHE A 70 59.87 24.29 10.73
C PHE A 70 61.34 24.21 10.26
N THR A 71 62.26 24.74 11.06
CA THR A 71 63.69 24.82 10.71
C THR A 71 64.50 23.97 11.67
N VAL A 72 65.27 23.02 11.13
CA VAL A 72 66.28 22.27 11.87
C VAL A 72 67.59 23.06 11.80
N ASP A 73 68.10 23.49 12.95
CA ASP A 73 69.41 24.13 13.08
C ASP A 73 70.37 23.18 13.79
N ILE A 74 71.58 23.05 13.25
CA ILE A 74 72.67 22.23 13.83
C ILE A 74 73.89 23.11 14.18
N TYR A 75 73.65 24.40 14.48
CA TYR A 75 74.59 25.46 14.85
C TYR A 75 75.58 25.90 13.77
N ILE A 76 76.00 24.99 12.87
CA ILE A 76 76.92 25.28 11.76
C ILE A 76 76.19 25.62 10.46
N SER A 77 74.92 25.24 10.35
CA SER A 77 74.04 25.45 9.20
C SER A 77 72.61 25.10 9.62
N SER A 78 71.61 25.67 8.96
CA SER A 78 70.20 25.37 9.22
C SER A 78 69.43 25.06 7.93
N LYS A 79 68.34 24.29 8.06
CA LYS A 79 67.50 23.88 6.92
C LYS A 79 66.03 23.80 7.30
N THR A 80 65.19 24.49 6.53
CA THR A 80 63.74 24.48 6.70
C THR A 80 63.14 23.27 5.99
N LEU A 81 62.34 22.51 6.72
CA LEU A 81 61.40 21.53 6.20
C LEU A 81 60.04 22.20 6.04
N GLU A 82 59.46 22.03 4.86
CA GLU A 82 58.17 22.61 4.47
C GLU A 82 57.28 21.51 3.89
N LEU A 83 56.05 21.44 4.40
CA LEU A 83 55.08 20.40 4.12
C LEU A 83 53.73 21.08 3.83
N THR A 84 53.70 21.91 2.78
CA THR A 84 52.55 22.74 2.36
C THR A 84 51.87 22.24 1.07
N SER A 85 52.48 21.25 0.43
CA SER A 85 51.94 20.39 -0.65
C SER A 85 52.71 19.07 -0.63
N ILE A 86 52.22 17.98 -1.25
CA ILE A 86 52.99 16.73 -1.39
C ILE A 86 54.29 17.00 -2.18
N ASP A 87 54.25 17.81 -3.23
CA ASP A 87 55.43 18.13 -4.02
C ASP A 87 56.46 18.94 -3.24
N THR A 88 56.02 19.92 -2.45
CA THR A 88 56.92 20.62 -1.53
C THR A 88 57.44 19.66 -0.45
N ALA A 89 56.61 18.75 0.07
CA ALA A 89 57.02 17.79 1.09
C ALA A 89 58.07 16.79 0.60
N ILE A 90 57.83 16.10 -0.53
CA ILE A 90 58.79 15.17 -1.14
C ILE A 90 60.11 15.89 -1.45
N ASN A 91 60.06 17.09 -2.04
CA ASN A 91 61.25 17.88 -2.33
C ASN A 91 61.99 18.33 -1.05
N SER A 92 61.26 18.81 -0.04
CA SER A 92 61.85 19.36 1.18
C SER A 92 62.49 18.26 2.02
N ILE A 93 61.81 17.11 2.18
CA ILE A 93 62.34 15.90 2.81
C ILE A 93 63.56 15.39 2.05
N THR A 94 63.47 15.22 0.72
CA THR A 94 64.59 14.78 -0.12
C THR A 94 65.79 15.73 -0.05
N SER A 95 65.53 17.03 -0.05
CA SER A 95 66.55 18.08 0.06
C SER A 95 67.22 18.05 1.45
N PHE A 96 66.45 17.92 2.54
CA PHE A 96 66.97 17.76 3.89
C PHE A 96 67.86 16.52 4.00
N TRP A 97 67.39 15.37 3.51
CA TRP A 97 68.13 14.11 3.53
C TRP A 97 69.29 14.01 2.53
N ASN A 98 69.48 15.01 1.66
CA ASN A 98 70.64 15.18 0.78
C ASN A 98 71.53 16.37 1.23
N TRP A 99 71.33 16.91 2.43
CA TRP A 99 72.11 18.03 2.96
C TRP A 99 73.46 17.54 3.50
N ASN A 100 74.56 17.99 2.89
CA ASN A 100 75.91 17.55 3.26
C ASN A 100 76.22 17.70 4.77
N TYR A 101 75.73 18.75 5.42
CA TYR A 101 75.93 18.98 6.86
C TYR A 101 75.15 18.00 7.76
N LEU A 102 74.05 17.41 7.28
CA LEU A 102 73.32 16.37 8.01
C LEU A 102 74.16 15.10 8.18
N ASN A 103 74.90 14.71 7.14
CA ASN A 103 75.83 13.58 7.21
C ASN A 103 76.97 13.84 8.21
N TYR A 104 77.44 15.09 8.37
CA TYR A 104 78.38 15.43 9.43
C TYR A 104 77.72 15.39 10.82
N ALA A 105 76.46 15.83 10.95
CA ALA A 105 75.72 15.78 12.20
C ALA A 105 75.48 14.33 12.70
N PHE A 106 75.07 13.40 11.83
CA PHE A 106 74.90 11.98 12.18
C PHE A 106 76.20 11.28 12.62
N ASN A 107 77.38 11.84 12.28
CA ASN A 107 78.68 11.33 12.74
C ASN A 107 79.15 11.95 14.08
N LEU A 108 78.43 12.94 14.61
CA LEU A 108 78.80 13.69 15.82
C LEU A 108 77.76 13.57 16.95
N PHE A 109 76.48 13.39 16.59
CA PHE A 109 75.36 13.24 17.52
C PHE A 109 74.46 12.10 17.03
N SER A 110 73.83 11.36 17.95
CA SER A 110 72.79 10.39 17.53
C SER A 110 71.46 11.10 17.32
N PHE A 111 70.79 10.76 16.23
CA PHE A 111 69.45 11.22 15.88
C PHE A 111 68.42 10.09 16.06
N GLY A 112 68.69 9.16 16.99
CA GLY A 112 67.72 8.19 17.46
C GLY A 112 67.21 7.25 16.37
N ASP A 113 65.92 7.21 16.10
CA ASP A 113 65.32 6.45 15.01
C ASP A 113 65.28 7.21 13.68
N ILE A 114 65.52 8.52 13.67
CA ILE A 114 65.57 9.34 12.44
C ILE A 114 66.69 8.83 11.54
N GLU A 115 67.91 8.67 12.08
CA GLU A 115 69.10 8.12 11.39
C GLU A 115 68.87 6.70 10.81
N ARG A 116 67.79 6.02 11.22
CA ARG A 116 67.43 4.63 10.86
C ARG A 116 66.26 4.55 9.89
N MET A 117 65.82 5.67 9.31
CA MET A 117 64.78 5.70 8.28
C MET A 117 65.37 5.38 6.89
N ASP A 118 64.74 4.47 6.14
CA ASP A 118 65.10 4.22 4.75
C ASP A 118 64.47 5.28 3.84
N MET A 119 65.29 6.26 3.48
CA MET A 119 64.91 7.37 2.62
C MET A 119 65.04 7.05 1.12
N TYR A 120 65.41 5.83 0.71
CA TYR A 120 65.56 5.47 -0.70
C TYR A 120 64.28 5.75 -1.49
N TRP A 121 63.13 5.31 -0.97
CA TRP A 121 61.86 5.43 -1.68
C TRP A 121 61.31 6.85 -1.76
N ILE A 122 61.53 7.72 -0.75
CA ILE A 122 61.11 9.13 -0.86
C ILE A 122 62.03 9.91 -1.83
N LYS A 123 63.34 9.62 -1.82
CA LYS A 123 64.31 10.27 -2.71
C LYS A 123 64.16 9.89 -4.18
N ASN A 124 63.51 8.75 -4.45
CA ASN A 124 63.15 8.27 -5.79
C ASN A 124 61.63 8.26 -6.01
N CYS A 125 60.84 8.86 -5.11
CA CYS A 125 59.42 9.05 -5.32
C CYS A 125 59.26 10.06 -6.46
N PRO A 126 58.43 9.78 -7.47
CA PRO A 126 58.04 10.84 -8.37
C PRO A 126 57.38 11.95 -7.55
N LEU A 127 57.81 13.19 -7.76
CA LEU A 127 56.94 14.33 -7.53
C LEU A 127 55.70 14.15 -8.41
N ARG A 128 54.58 14.75 -8.04
CA ARG A 128 53.54 15.03 -9.04
C ARG A 128 54.20 15.79 -10.20
N THR A 129 54.91 16.92 -10.03
CA THR A 129 55.61 17.70 -11.12
C THR A 129 56.58 16.93 -12.05
N SER A 130 56.78 15.62 -11.89
CA SER A 130 57.60 14.76 -12.73
C SER A 130 56.97 14.49 -14.12
N PRO A 131 57.64 14.85 -15.24
CA PRO A 131 57.13 14.55 -16.58
C PRO A 131 56.95 13.04 -16.82
N GLY A 132 55.77 12.63 -17.32
CA GLY A 132 55.49 11.24 -17.67
C GLY A 132 55.23 10.30 -16.48
N GLN A 133 54.89 10.85 -15.30
CA GLN A 133 54.43 10.10 -14.13
C GLN A 133 52.97 10.48 -13.83
N THR A 134 52.22 9.56 -13.20
CA THR A 134 50.82 9.76 -12.83
C THR A 134 50.65 9.94 -11.32
N ASP A 135 49.49 10.44 -10.90
CA ASP A 135 49.14 10.52 -9.48
C ASP A 135 49.14 9.16 -8.77
N ILE A 136 48.86 8.06 -9.50
CA ILE A 136 48.98 6.70 -8.96
C ILE A 136 50.44 6.35 -8.65
N ASP A 137 51.40 6.76 -9.50
CA ASP A 137 52.83 6.48 -9.28
C ASP A 137 53.37 7.20 -8.04
N VAL A 138 52.85 8.40 -7.74
CA VAL A 138 53.16 9.16 -6.51
C VAL A 138 52.61 8.43 -5.28
N ILE A 139 51.34 8.01 -5.30
CA ILE A 139 50.73 7.23 -4.21
C ILE A 139 51.51 5.91 -3.97
N ILE A 140 51.92 5.23 -5.04
CA ILE A 140 52.74 4.00 -4.97
C ILE A 140 54.15 4.29 -4.42
N GLY A 141 54.78 5.41 -4.78
CA GLY A 141 56.09 5.83 -4.24
C GLY A 141 56.02 6.09 -2.73
N LEU A 142 55.00 6.83 -2.30
CA LEU A 142 54.70 7.09 -0.89
C LEU A 142 54.40 5.79 -0.12
N ALA A 143 53.60 4.89 -0.67
CA ALA A 143 53.31 3.59 -0.05
C ALA A 143 54.57 2.72 0.11
N LYS A 144 55.48 2.72 -0.87
CA LYS A 144 56.77 1.99 -0.77
C LYS A 144 57.68 2.60 0.32
N PHE A 145 57.68 3.93 0.47
CA PHE A 145 58.37 4.59 1.57
C PHE A 145 57.80 4.22 2.94
N MET A 146 56.47 4.09 3.08
CA MET A 146 55.87 3.54 4.30
C MET A 146 56.34 2.12 4.59
N LYS A 147 56.28 1.22 3.60
CA LYS A 147 56.68 -0.18 3.76
C LYS A 147 58.12 -0.33 4.25
N ALA A 148 59.03 0.49 3.74
CA ALA A 148 60.43 0.53 4.17
C ALA A 148 60.63 1.07 5.61
N ASN A 149 59.66 1.83 6.16
CA ASN A 149 59.79 2.54 7.44
C ASN A 149 58.75 2.12 8.49
N TYR A 150 57.94 1.10 8.22
CA TYR A 150 56.72 0.72 8.96
C TYR A 150 56.90 0.62 10.50
N GLU A 151 58.03 0.09 10.99
CA GLU A 151 58.36 0.05 12.42
C GLU A 151 58.55 1.44 13.06
N ARG A 152 59.23 2.35 12.36
CA ARG A 152 59.55 3.72 12.81
C ARG A 152 58.28 4.57 12.79
N ILE A 153 57.49 4.40 11.73
CA ILE A 153 56.11 4.82 11.62
C ILE A 153 55.28 4.37 12.83
N GLY A 154 55.33 3.08 13.19
CA GLY A 154 54.62 2.55 14.34
C GLY A 154 55.05 3.19 15.66
N LYS A 155 56.36 3.37 15.87
CA LYS A 155 56.92 4.10 17.02
C LYS A 155 56.45 5.56 17.11
N ILE A 156 56.24 6.21 15.96
CA ILE A 156 55.74 7.58 15.89
C ILE A 156 54.31 7.65 16.44
N ILE A 157 53.43 6.72 16.03
CA ILE A 157 52.02 6.68 16.48
C ILE A 157 51.87 6.51 18.00
N ASP A 158 52.74 5.72 18.65
CA ASP A 158 52.65 5.46 20.09
C ASP A 158 53.63 6.24 20.98
N ASP A 159 54.34 7.23 20.42
CA ASP A 159 55.30 8.09 21.15
C ASP A 159 56.49 7.29 21.74
N THR A 160 56.94 6.26 21.01
CA THR A 160 58.16 5.49 21.32
C THR A 160 59.29 5.71 20.30
N PHE A 161 59.16 6.74 19.45
CA PHE A 161 60.16 7.13 18.46
C PHE A 161 61.24 8.00 19.09
N ASP A 162 62.50 7.58 18.96
CA ASP A 162 63.64 8.32 19.48
C ASP A 162 64.01 9.46 18.51
N TYR A 163 63.74 10.71 18.90
CA TYR A 163 64.14 11.90 18.12
C TYR A 163 65.61 12.32 18.37
N GLY A 164 66.28 11.71 19.36
CA GLY A 164 67.68 11.95 19.70
C GLY A 164 68.03 13.43 19.85
N PHE A 165 69.10 13.85 19.18
CA PHE A 165 69.61 15.23 19.21
C PHE A 165 68.58 16.31 18.86
N VAL A 166 67.50 16.00 18.11
CA VAL A 166 66.51 17.01 17.68
C VAL A 166 65.79 17.65 18.88
N GLU A 167 65.43 16.87 19.90
CA GLU A 167 64.82 17.37 21.15
C GLU A 167 65.77 18.27 21.96
N THR A 168 67.09 18.17 21.72
CA THR A 168 68.09 19.00 22.40
C THR A 168 68.30 20.37 21.73
N VAL A 169 67.81 20.56 20.49
CA VAL A 169 67.95 21.80 19.71
C VAL A 169 66.63 22.47 19.34
N THR A 170 65.48 21.79 19.47
CA THR A 170 64.15 22.40 19.38
C THR A 170 63.14 21.68 20.27
N ASP A 171 62.31 22.46 20.97
CA ASP A 171 61.10 21.94 21.61
C ASP A 171 60.20 21.28 20.54
N LEU A 172 59.58 20.15 20.89
CA LEU A 172 58.49 19.55 20.12
C LEU A 172 57.14 19.84 20.85
N PRO A 173 56.01 20.10 20.17
CA PRO A 173 54.72 20.40 20.78
C PRO A 173 53.99 19.12 21.18
N ALA A 174 53.08 19.22 22.15
CA ALA A 174 52.31 18.10 22.67
C ALA A 174 51.59 17.22 21.61
N THR A 175 51.21 17.78 20.46
CA THR A 175 50.57 17.03 19.35
C THR A 175 51.48 15.99 18.69
N VAL A 176 52.80 16.07 18.89
CA VAL A 176 53.79 15.06 18.47
C VAL A 176 53.71 13.83 19.37
N HIS A 177 53.66 14.08 20.67
CA HIS A 177 53.67 13.04 21.70
C HIS A 177 52.29 12.40 21.93
N ASP A 178 51.24 12.91 21.26
CA ASP A 178 49.90 12.34 21.28
C ASP A 178 49.14 12.51 19.94
N ILE A 179 49.63 11.85 18.89
CA ILE A 179 48.86 11.67 17.64
C ILE A 179 47.49 11.02 17.91
N PRO A 180 47.36 9.93 18.69
CA PRO A 180 46.08 9.25 18.83
C PRO A 180 45.03 10.12 19.54
N GLY A 181 45.41 10.88 20.57
CA GLY A 181 44.57 11.88 21.21
C GLY A 181 44.25 13.07 20.30
N THR A 182 45.19 13.50 19.45
CA THR A 182 44.95 14.55 18.44
C THR A 182 43.90 14.10 17.39
N LEU A 183 44.03 12.89 16.86
CA LEU A 183 43.05 12.30 15.94
C LEU A 183 41.69 12.09 16.62
N LYS A 184 41.70 11.60 17.87
CA LYS A 184 40.49 11.44 18.69
C LYS A 184 39.78 12.77 18.91
N ALA A 185 40.50 13.85 19.21
CA ALA A 185 39.91 15.18 19.39
C ALA A 185 39.22 15.68 18.12
N SER A 186 39.82 15.47 16.94
CA SER A 186 39.19 15.78 15.65
C SER A 186 37.90 14.97 15.43
N VAL A 187 37.90 13.66 15.72
CA VAL A 187 36.71 12.82 15.57
C VAL A 187 35.62 13.16 16.58
N LEU A 188 35.99 13.45 17.84
CA LEU A 188 35.07 13.94 18.88
C LEU A 188 34.40 15.26 18.47
N LYS A 189 35.13 16.16 17.81
CA LYS A 189 34.60 17.41 17.27
C LYS A 189 33.63 17.16 16.10
N SER A 190 33.95 16.25 15.20
CA SER A 190 33.05 15.85 14.09
C SER A 190 31.77 15.15 14.57
N LEU A 191 31.83 14.39 15.68
CA LEU A 191 30.67 13.77 16.33
C LEU A 191 29.83 14.73 17.19
N ASN A 192 30.22 16.01 17.26
CA ASN A 192 29.58 17.06 18.06
C ASN A 192 29.43 18.33 17.19
N ASP A 193 28.90 18.17 15.98
CA ASP A 193 28.54 19.22 15.01
C ASP A 193 29.66 20.23 14.67
N GLY A 194 30.92 19.80 14.74
CA GLY A 194 32.08 20.66 14.48
C GLY A 194 32.48 21.54 15.68
N VAL A 195 31.88 21.35 16.85
CA VAL A 195 32.15 22.07 18.10
C VAL A 195 32.94 21.16 19.05
N ASP A 196 33.91 21.73 19.77
CA ASP A 196 34.71 20.96 20.74
C ASP A 196 33.84 20.53 21.95
N PRO A 197 33.71 19.21 22.24
CA PRO A 197 32.84 18.74 23.31
C PRO A 197 33.43 18.94 24.72
N PRO A 198 32.63 18.80 25.79
CA PRO A 198 33.09 18.96 27.17
C PRO A 198 34.29 18.07 27.54
N ALA A 199 35.14 18.56 28.44
CA ALA A 199 36.31 17.82 28.90
C ALA A 199 35.91 16.49 29.57
N GLY A 200 36.49 15.38 29.12
CA GLY A 200 36.17 14.02 29.60
C GLY A 200 35.14 13.27 28.75
N THR A 201 34.49 13.90 27.77
CA THR A 201 33.59 13.22 26.82
C THR A 201 34.34 12.13 26.03
N THR A 202 33.71 10.95 25.88
CA THR A 202 34.25 9.81 25.14
C THR A 202 33.58 9.68 23.77
N ALA A 203 34.25 9.01 22.82
CA ALA A 203 33.67 8.79 21.49
C ALA A 203 32.44 7.87 21.59
N ASN A 204 32.51 6.85 22.45
CA ASN A 204 31.39 5.98 22.79
C ASN A 204 30.17 6.79 23.28
N SER A 205 30.36 7.75 24.18
CA SER A 205 29.25 8.54 24.76
C SER A 205 28.57 9.46 23.76
N LEU A 206 29.28 9.99 22.75
CA LEU A 206 28.65 10.77 21.67
C LEU A 206 27.88 9.87 20.71
N VAL A 207 28.48 8.75 20.29
CA VAL A 207 27.82 7.77 19.41
C VAL A 207 26.56 7.19 20.06
N GLN A 208 26.62 6.83 21.35
CA GLN A 208 25.46 6.34 22.09
C GLN A 208 24.37 7.42 22.19
N LYS A 209 24.72 8.66 22.54
CA LYS A 209 23.76 9.77 22.61
C LYS A 209 23.06 10.03 21.27
N LEU A 210 23.79 9.97 20.15
CA LEU A 210 23.21 10.13 18.81
C LEU A 210 22.21 9.01 18.50
N ILE A 211 22.52 7.76 18.87
CA ILE A 211 21.63 6.61 18.68
C ILE A 211 20.39 6.71 19.58
N ASP A 212 20.58 7.03 20.87
CA ASP A 212 19.48 7.19 21.83
C ASP A 212 18.54 8.33 21.41
N SER A 213 19.08 9.45 20.95
CA SER A 213 18.32 10.61 20.47
C SER A 213 17.55 10.36 19.17
N LEU A 214 17.95 9.37 18.36
CA LEU A 214 17.26 8.99 17.12
C LEU A 214 16.26 7.85 17.33
N ILE A 215 16.56 6.91 18.23
CA ILE A 215 15.72 5.74 18.48
C ILE A 215 14.73 6.00 19.61
N VAL A 216 15.21 6.37 20.80
CA VAL A 216 14.38 6.54 22.01
C VAL A 216 13.77 7.94 22.06
N GLY A 217 14.52 8.96 21.65
CA GLY A 217 14.13 10.37 21.70
C GLY A 217 14.69 11.11 22.91
N THR A 218 14.18 12.32 23.16
CA THR A 218 14.53 13.14 24.34
C THR A 218 13.43 13.02 25.39
N TYR A 219 13.78 12.58 26.59
CA TYR A 219 12.83 12.54 27.72
C TYR A 219 12.41 13.95 28.12
N ASP A 220 11.11 14.22 28.14
CA ASP A 220 10.49 15.42 28.70
C ASP A 220 9.92 15.12 30.11
N PRO A 221 10.49 15.71 31.18
CA PRO A 221 9.97 15.57 32.53
C PRO A 221 8.61 16.25 32.79
N ALA A 222 8.07 17.03 31.85
CA ALA A 222 6.76 17.67 32.01
C ALA A 222 5.59 16.78 31.54
N THR A 223 5.83 15.88 30.57
CA THR A 223 4.86 14.89 30.06
C THR A 223 5.15 13.46 30.50
N ASP A 224 6.29 13.20 31.16
CA ASP A 224 6.80 11.85 31.50
C ASP A 224 6.93 10.93 30.27
N SER A 225 7.32 11.53 29.14
CA SER A 225 7.37 10.88 27.82
C SER A 225 8.69 11.15 27.09
N TYR A 226 8.93 10.50 25.95
CA TYR A 226 10.09 10.77 25.10
C TYR A 226 9.63 11.39 23.77
N GLU A 227 10.05 12.63 23.51
CA GLU A 227 9.75 13.34 22.27
C GLU A 227 10.81 13.09 21.18
N GLY A 228 10.37 13.05 19.92
CA GLY A 228 11.25 12.98 18.74
C GLY A 228 11.94 11.64 18.47
N GLY A 229 11.70 10.62 19.30
CA GLY A 229 12.14 9.24 19.06
C GLY A 229 11.20 8.45 18.15
N ILE A 230 11.65 7.27 17.72
CA ILE A 230 10.89 6.32 16.90
C ILE A 230 10.30 5.17 17.74
N MET A 231 11.00 4.76 18.81
CA MET A 231 10.63 3.66 19.73
C MET A 231 11.06 3.98 21.19
N PRO A 232 10.26 4.77 21.93
CA PRO A 232 10.51 5.12 23.34
C PRO A 232 10.71 3.93 24.29
N GLY A 233 10.06 2.79 24.05
CA GLY A 233 10.14 1.58 24.87
C GLY A 233 11.53 0.91 24.91
N LEU A 234 12.49 1.44 24.16
CA LEU A 234 13.90 1.04 24.17
C LEU A 234 14.77 1.83 25.15
N ALA A 235 14.20 2.72 25.95
CA ALA A 235 14.89 3.46 27.00
C ALA A 235 15.78 2.54 27.87
N GLY A 236 17.09 2.81 27.87
CA GLY A 236 18.09 2.04 28.62
C GLY A 236 18.53 0.71 28.00
N LYS A 237 17.89 0.25 26.91
CA LYS A 237 18.18 -1.04 26.23
C LYS A 237 19.14 -0.89 25.04
N THR A 238 19.16 0.29 24.42
CA THR A 238 19.92 0.68 23.22
C THR A 238 21.46 0.65 23.30
N ASN A 239 22.06 0.20 24.41
CA ASN A 239 23.50 0.33 24.63
C ASN A 239 24.33 -0.62 23.74
N ILE A 240 24.78 -0.14 22.58
CA ILE A 240 25.49 -0.93 21.57
C ILE A 240 26.88 -1.42 22.01
N PHE A 241 27.41 -0.89 23.12
CA PHE A 241 28.70 -1.28 23.70
C PHE A 241 28.60 -2.45 24.69
N THR A 242 27.39 -2.77 25.19
CA THR A 242 27.17 -3.84 26.18
C THR A 242 26.08 -4.84 25.79
N THR A 243 25.00 -4.37 25.17
CA THR A 243 23.88 -5.22 24.74
C THR A 243 24.31 -6.07 23.54
N SER A 244 24.06 -7.38 23.59
CA SER A 244 24.36 -8.27 22.45
C SER A 244 23.48 -7.96 21.24
N VAL A 245 23.89 -8.35 20.03
CA VAL A 245 23.03 -8.16 18.84
C VAL A 245 21.71 -8.91 19.01
N TYR A 246 21.72 -10.16 19.46
CA TYR A 246 20.47 -10.92 19.67
C TYR A 246 19.57 -10.30 20.77
N THR A 247 20.14 -9.78 21.85
CA THR A 247 19.38 -9.07 22.89
C THR A 247 18.77 -7.80 22.32
N LEU A 248 19.57 -6.97 21.64
CA LEU A 248 19.09 -5.70 21.07
C LEU A 248 18.03 -5.93 19.99
N THR A 249 18.19 -6.95 19.12
CA THR A 249 17.17 -7.33 18.13
C THR A 249 15.88 -7.79 18.79
N THR A 250 15.96 -8.50 19.92
CA THR A 250 14.78 -8.96 20.68
C THR A 250 14.06 -7.78 21.35
N ASP A 251 14.81 -6.89 21.99
CA ASP A 251 14.27 -5.65 22.53
C ASP A 251 13.66 -4.75 21.45
N LEU A 252 14.32 -4.59 20.29
CA LEU A 252 13.83 -3.85 19.12
C LEU A 252 12.51 -4.42 18.58
N ILE A 253 12.39 -5.75 18.46
CA ILE A 253 11.15 -6.38 17.98
C ILE A 253 10.03 -6.22 19.01
N ASN A 254 10.32 -6.45 20.30
CA ASN A 254 9.31 -6.35 21.36
C ASN A 254 8.84 -4.89 21.55
N ALA A 255 9.74 -3.90 21.44
CA ALA A 255 9.38 -2.48 21.46
C ALA A 255 8.69 -2.05 20.16
N GLY A 256 9.09 -2.54 18.98
CA GLY A 256 8.38 -2.28 17.73
C GLY A 256 6.95 -2.84 17.73
N ILE A 257 6.74 -4.00 18.36
CA ILE A 257 5.40 -4.54 18.61
C ILE A 257 4.63 -3.59 19.56
N LYS A 258 5.19 -3.28 20.74
CA LYS A 258 4.51 -2.47 21.76
C LYS A 258 4.23 -1.02 21.34
N ASP A 259 5.21 -0.34 20.77
CA ASP A 259 5.17 1.11 20.56
C ASP A 259 4.54 1.50 19.20
N ILE A 260 4.48 0.57 18.24
CA ILE A 260 4.02 0.84 16.87
C ILE A 260 2.88 -0.10 16.47
N VAL A 261 3.05 -1.41 16.56
CA VAL A 261 2.05 -2.38 16.07
C VAL A 261 0.80 -2.40 16.96
N VAL A 262 0.96 -2.41 18.28
CA VAL A 262 -0.16 -2.44 19.24
C VAL A 262 -1.05 -1.20 19.09
N PRO A 263 -0.56 0.06 19.10
CA PRO A 263 -1.41 1.24 18.88
C PRO A 263 -2.10 1.26 17.51
N LEU A 264 -1.42 0.82 16.44
CA LEU A 264 -2.02 0.80 15.10
C LEU A 264 -3.14 -0.25 14.98
N LEU A 265 -2.93 -1.47 15.48
CA LEU A 265 -3.96 -2.52 15.48
C LEU A 265 -5.12 -2.17 16.42
N ALA A 266 -4.82 -1.67 17.62
CA ALA A 266 -5.85 -1.20 18.55
C ALA A 266 -6.69 -0.09 17.91
N ARG A 267 -6.05 0.93 17.31
CA ARG A 267 -6.75 1.99 16.57
C ARG A 267 -7.63 1.45 15.44
N MET A 268 -7.13 0.54 14.59
CA MET A 268 -7.92 -0.04 13.50
C MET A 268 -9.18 -0.78 14.01
N ILE A 269 -9.08 -1.46 15.15
CA ILE A 269 -10.21 -2.18 15.76
C ILE A 269 -11.19 -1.22 16.47
N LEU A 270 -10.68 -0.14 17.07
CA LEU A 270 -11.48 0.95 17.64
C LEU A 270 -12.24 1.74 16.56
N GLU A 271 -11.59 2.09 15.44
CA GLU A 271 -12.24 2.71 14.27
C GLU A 271 -13.35 1.79 13.72
N LEU A 272 -13.09 0.47 13.60
CA LEU A 272 -14.09 -0.52 13.19
C LEU A 272 -15.27 -0.66 14.18
N ALA A 273 -15.04 -0.37 15.47
CA ALA A 273 -16.08 -0.36 16.51
C ALA A 273 -16.80 1.00 16.65
N GLY A 274 -16.48 1.98 15.80
CA GLY A 274 -17.14 3.28 15.69
C GLY A 274 -16.48 4.42 16.45
N VAL A 275 -15.20 4.31 16.84
CA VAL A 275 -14.46 5.37 17.53
C VAL A 275 -13.81 6.30 16.51
N ASP A 276 -14.14 7.59 16.55
CA ASP A 276 -13.49 8.62 15.74
C ASP A 276 -12.17 9.08 16.37
N PHE A 277 -11.17 9.36 15.54
CA PHE A 277 -9.83 9.81 15.96
C PHE A 277 -9.49 11.18 15.35
N SER A 278 -8.98 12.11 16.17
CA SER A 278 -8.62 13.47 15.73
C SER A 278 -7.32 13.94 16.37
N PRO A 279 -6.74 15.08 15.95
CA PRO A 279 -5.59 15.70 16.64
C PRO A 279 -5.91 16.17 18.07
N GLU A 280 -7.20 16.36 18.40
CA GLU A 280 -7.69 16.72 19.74
C GLU A 280 -7.97 15.46 20.59
N TYR A 281 -8.36 14.35 19.94
CA TYR A 281 -8.57 13.04 20.55
C TYR A 281 -7.67 11.97 19.87
N PRO A 282 -6.34 11.99 20.10
CA PRO A 282 -5.41 11.05 19.47
C PRO A 282 -5.57 9.60 19.96
N GLY A 283 -6.14 9.41 21.15
CA GLY A 283 -6.55 8.10 21.69
C GLY A 283 -7.98 7.67 21.31
N GLY A 284 -8.67 8.44 20.47
CA GLY A 284 -10.09 8.25 20.14
C GLY A 284 -11.03 9.11 20.99
N ASP A 285 -12.16 9.55 20.42
CA ASP A 285 -13.18 10.34 21.12
C ASP A 285 -14.09 9.42 21.97
N PRO A 286 -14.08 9.53 23.32
CA PRO A 286 -14.89 8.67 24.19
C PRO A 286 -16.41 8.78 23.98
N SER A 287 -16.90 9.83 23.32
CA SER A 287 -18.32 10.07 23.06
C SER A 287 -18.85 9.36 21.82
N THR A 288 -17.96 8.83 20.96
CA THR A 288 -18.34 8.21 19.68
C THR A 288 -18.53 6.70 19.74
N VAL A 289 -18.00 6.03 20.78
CA VAL A 289 -18.01 4.56 20.97
C VAL A 289 -19.41 3.95 20.77
N GLN A 290 -19.57 3.06 19.79
CA GLN A 290 -20.86 2.41 19.50
C GLN A 290 -20.92 0.92 19.90
N ASN A 291 -19.84 0.15 19.65
CA ASN A 291 -19.87 -1.32 19.76
C ASN A 291 -18.83 -1.88 20.74
N LEU A 292 -18.96 -1.55 22.03
CA LEU A 292 -18.13 -2.08 23.12
C LEU A 292 -18.12 -3.62 23.15
N ASP A 293 -19.32 -4.22 23.16
CA ASP A 293 -19.48 -5.66 23.40
C ASP A 293 -18.86 -6.50 22.26
N MET A 294 -18.93 -6.02 21.02
CA MET A 294 -18.33 -6.68 19.84
C MET A 294 -16.81 -6.89 20.02
N VAL A 295 -16.09 -5.88 20.52
CA VAL A 295 -14.64 -5.99 20.74
C VAL A 295 -14.33 -6.97 21.87
N ILE A 296 -15.10 -6.95 22.94
CA ILE A 296 -14.94 -7.88 24.07
C ILE A 296 -15.25 -9.33 23.64
N GLU A 297 -16.32 -9.57 22.89
CA GLU A 297 -16.66 -10.90 22.36
C GLU A 297 -15.57 -11.44 21.42
N ILE A 298 -14.98 -10.59 20.57
CA ILE A 298 -13.86 -10.98 19.70
C ILE A 298 -12.63 -11.39 20.53
N VAL A 299 -12.25 -10.59 21.54
CA VAL A 299 -11.07 -10.91 22.39
C VAL A 299 -11.29 -12.18 23.22
N VAL A 300 -12.46 -12.31 23.87
CA VAL A 300 -12.83 -13.51 24.66
C VAL A 300 -12.92 -14.75 23.76
N GLY A 301 -13.46 -14.61 22.55
CA GLY A 301 -13.56 -15.69 21.56
C GLY A 301 -12.20 -16.16 21.04
N ILE A 302 -11.21 -15.27 20.92
CA ILE A 302 -9.84 -15.61 20.51
C ILE A 302 -9.05 -16.27 21.64
N MET A 303 -9.17 -15.77 22.88
CA MET A 303 -8.38 -16.28 24.02
C MET A 303 -9.02 -17.48 24.75
N GLY A 304 -10.33 -17.70 24.56
CA GLY A 304 -11.06 -18.78 25.22
C GLY A 304 -11.25 -18.59 26.74
N THR A 305 -11.00 -17.39 27.25
CA THR A 305 -11.01 -17.03 28.68
C THR A 305 -11.65 -15.65 28.90
N GLU A 306 -12.22 -15.45 30.08
CA GLU A 306 -12.82 -14.18 30.49
C GLU A 306 -11.74 -13.18 30.91
N ILE A 307 -11.80 -11.95 30.41
CA ILE A 307 -10.81 -10.89 30.64
C ILE A 307 -11.07 -10.26 32.02
N VAL A 308 -10.04 -10.25 32.87
CA VAL A 308 -10.08 -9.57 34.17
C VAL A 308 -9.31 -8.26 34.06
N TYR A 309 -9.98 -7.15 34.36
CA TYR A 309 -9.44 -5.79 34.30
C TYR A 309 -9.22 -5.22 35.71
N GLU A 310 -8.21 -4.36 35.89
CA GLU A 310 -8.02 -3.65 37.16
C GLU A 310 -8.97 -2.42 37.25
N PRO A 311 -9.25 -1.88 38.46
CA PRO A 311 -10.20 -0.78 38.63
C PRO A 311 -9.86 0.52 37.89
N GLU A 312 -8.60 0.73 37.52
CA GLU A 312 -8.11 1.92 36.84
C GLU A 312 -8.33 1.91 35.31
N ASP A 313 -8.41 0.73 34.69
CA ASP A 313 -8.69 0.55 33.25
C ASP A 313 -10.16 0.87 32.89
N LEU A 314 -11.05 0.77 33.88
CA LEU A 314 -12.49 0.54 33.67
C LEU A 314 -13.36 1.81 33.57
N LEU A 315 -12.77 3.01 33.56
CA LEU A 315 -13.48 4.28 33.75
C LEU A 315 -14.44 4.69 32.60
N THR A 316 -14.21 4.23 31.36
CA THR A 316 -15.04 4.60 30.19
C THR A 316 -15.22 3.41 29.24
N PRO A 317 -16.22 3.40 28.33
CA PRO A 317 -16.33 2.37 27.29
C PRO A 317 -15.06 2.26 26.45
N LEU A 318 -14.47 3.40 26.06
CA LEU A 318 -13.23 3.46 25.29
C LEU A 318 -12.06 2.82 26.04
N SER A 319 -11.83 3.19 27.30
CA SER A 319 -10.71 2.65 28.08
C SER A 319 -10.80 1.14 28.29
N LYS A 320 -12.02 0.58 28.41
CA LYS A 320 -12.23 -0.88 28.45
C LYS A 320 -11.83 -1.57 27.14
N MET A 321 -12.17 -0.96 26.00
CA MET A 321 -11.79 -1.49 24.69
C MET A 321 -10.28 -1.40 24.48
N THR A 322 -9.65 -0.28 24.83
CA THR A 322 -8.19 -0.12 24.78
C THR A 322 -7.48 -1.15 25.65
N ALA A 323 -7.89 -1.33 26.92
CA ALA A 323 -7.31 -2.34 27.80
C ALA A 323 -7.53 -3.78 27.31
N ALA A 324 -8.70 -4.10 26.73
CA ALA A 324 -8.96 -5.41 26.13
C ALA A 324 -8.05 -5.69 24.93
N LEU A 325 -7.78 -4.67 24.12
CA LEU A 325 -6.92 -4.74 22.95
C LEU A 325 -5.43 -4.79 23.32
N GLU A 326 -4.99 -4.00 24.30
CA GLU A 326 -3.63 -4.08 24.83
C GLU A 326 -3.36 -5.45 25.47
N PHE A 327 -4.31 -6.00 26.25
CA PHE A 327 -4.19 -7.35 26.79
C PHE A 327 -4.14 -8.43 25.68
N LEU A 328 -4.97 -8.33 24.64
CA LEU A 328 -4.90 -9.25 23.49
C LEU A 328 -3.55 -9.15 22.76
N LEU A 329 -3.07 -7.93 22.50
CA LEU A 329 -1.94 -7.69 21.61
C LEU A 329 -0.57 -7.80 22.33
N VAL A 330 -0.54 -7.70 23.66
CA VAL A 330 0.69 -7.79 24.48
C VAL A 330 0.70 -9.06 25.35
N ASP A 331 -0.17 -9.16 26.34
CA ASP A 331 0.00 -10.13 27.44
C ASP A 331 -0.63 -11.51 27.20
N GLY A 332 -1.82 -11.58 26.59
CA GLY A 332 -2.63 -12.81 26.50
C GLY A 332 -2.74 -13.44 25.11
N GLY A 333 -2.91 -12.63 24.07
CA GLY A 333 -3.24 -13.13 22.72
C GLY A 333 -2.03 -13.43 21.84
N PHE A 334 -1.28 -12.39 21.43
CA PHE A 334 -0.23 -12.55 20.41
C PHE A 334 0.84 -13.58 20.82
N HIS A 335 1.30 -13.55 22.07
CA HIS A 335 2.27 -14.50 22.61
C HIS A 335 1.80 -15.97 22.64
N SER A 336 0.49 -16.24 22.57
CA SER A 336 -0.04 -17.61 22.44
C SER A 336 0.10 -18.18 21.02
N PHE A 337 0.22 -17.31 20.01
CA PHE A 337 0.38 -17.67 18.61
C PHE A 337 1.85 -17.60 18.15
N ALA A 338 2.57 -16.56 18.55
CA ALA A 338 4.00 -16.39 18.29
C ALA A 338 4.72 -15.59 19.39
N TYR A 339 5.89 -16.06 19.80
CA TYR A 339 6.71 -15.41 20.83
C TYR A 339 8.20 -15.46 20.50
N LEU A 340 8.96 -14.47 21.00
CA LEU A 340 10.39 -14.32 20.74
C LEU A 340 11.17 -14.49 22.04
N ASP A 341 12.01 -15.53 22.11
CA ASP A 341 12.78 -15.89 23.31
C ASP A 341 14.30 -15.98 23.05
N ASP A 342 15.04 -16.51 24.03
CA ASP A 342 16.50 -16.68 23.95
C ASP A 342 16.98 -17.78 22.99
N THR A 343 16.06 -18.48 22.31
CA THR A 343 16.32 -19.42 21.22
C THR A 343 15.74 -18.96 19.87
N GLY A 344 14.76 -18.05 19.85
CA GLY A 344 14.31 -17.35 18.65
C GLY A 344 12.81 -17.09 18.59
N LEU A 345 12.29 -16.87 17.38
CA LEU A 345 10.86 -16.71 17.11
C LEU A 345 10.19 -18.09 17.00
N HIS A 346 9.32 -18.40 17.94
CA HIS A 346 8.46 -19.59 17.90
C HIS A 346 7.09 -19.24 17.33
N ILE A 347 6.48 -20.22 16.67
CA ILE A 347 5.11 -20.15 16.13
C ILE A 347 4.41 -21.42 16.59
N THR A 348 3.22 -21.30 17.17
CA THR A 348 2.51 -22.47 17.73
C THR A 348 1.67 -23.18 16.66
N ASP A 349 1.47 -24.50 16.84
CA ASP A 349 0.60 -25.30 15.95
C ASP A 349 -0.84 -24.75 15.91
N ALA A 350 -1.28 -24.04 16.96
CA ALA A 350 -2.55 -23.33 17.00
C ALA A 350 -2.63 -22.22 15.93
N PHE A 351 -1.56 -21.43 15.75
CA PHE A 351 -1.49 -20.43 14.68
C PHE A 351 -1.52 -21.08 13.30
N VAL A 352 -0.76 -22.18 13.12
CA VAL A 352 -0.73 -22.93 11.86
C VAL A 352 -2.11 -23.50 11.49
N THR A 353 -2.85 -23.97 12.50
CA THR A 353 -4.23 -24.46 12.34
C THR A 353 -5.19 -23.32 12.01
N PHE A 354 -5.12 -22.19 12.73
CA PHE A 354 -5.93 -21.00 12.50
C PHE A 354 -5.81 -20.45 11.07
N ILE A 355 -4.57 -20.28 10.56
CA ILE A 355 -4.32 -19.87 9.18
C ILE A 355 -4.83 -20.91 8.17
N SER A 356 -4.72 -22.20 8.49
CA SER A 356 -5.23 -23.30 7.65
C SER A 356 -6.76 -23.27 7.51
N ASP A 357 -7.47 -23.05 8.62
CA ASP A 357 -8.93 -23.00 8.64
C ASP A 357 -9.47 -21.73 7.97
N ILE A 358 -8.82 -20.57 8.20
CA ILE A 358 -9.12 -19.32 7.49
C ILE A 358 -9.05 -19.51 5.96
N VAL A 359 -8.03 -20.21 5.45
CA VAL A 359 -7.90 -20.44 4.00
C VAL A 359 -9.00 -21.37 3.47
N ARG A 360 -9.42 -22.38 4.24
CA ARG A 360 -10.57 -23.24 3.85
C ARG A 360 -11.89 -22.46 3.84
N VAL A 361 -12.13 -21.63 4.84
CA VAL A 361 -13.32 -20.74 4.92
C VAL A 361 -13.30 -19.68 3.82
N ALA A 362 -12.15 -19.08 3.53
CA ALA A 362 -12.02 -18.13 2.42
C ALA A 362 -12.36 -18.81 1.07
N LEU A 363 -11.86 -20.02 0.83
CA LEU A 363 -12.15 -20.78 -0.38
C LEU A 363 -13.64 -21.18 -0.53
N SER A 364 -14.35 -21.47 0.57
CA SER A 364 -15.79 -21.78 0.52
C SER A 364 -16.69 -20.53 0.39
N LEU A 365 -16.25 -19.37 0.90
CA LEU A 365 -16.97 -18.10 0.77
C LEU A 365 -16.74 -17.41 -0.58
N ILE A 366 -15.55 -17.53 -1.16
CA ILE A 366 -15.12 -16.87 -2.41
C ILE A 366 -16.17 -16.87 -3.54
N PRO A 367 -16.87 -17.98 -3.87
CA PRO A 367 -17.86 -18.00 -4.95
C PRO A 367 -19.00 -16.98 -4.77
N ASN A 368 -19.32 -16.60 -3.52
CA ASN A 368 -20.39 -15.66 -3.19
C ASN A 368 -19.91 -14.20 -3.12
N LEU A 369 -18.60 -13.94 -3.14
CA LEU A 369 -18.04 -12.59 -2.96
C LEU A 369 -18.06 -11.75 -4.25
N GLY A 370 -18.40 -12.34 -5.40
CA GLY A 370 -18.72 -11.65 -6.65
C GLY A 370 -17.60 -10.83 -7.33
N PHE A 371 -16.42 -10.70 -6.71
CA PHE A 371 -15.31 -9.92 -7.27
C PHE A 371 -14.49 -10.69 -8.32
N LEU A 372 -14.43 -12.02 -8.23
CA LEU A 372 -13.80 -12.89 -9.22
C LEU A 372 -14.69 -13.01 -10.47
N LYS A 373 -14.19 -12.53 -11.62
CA LYS A 373 -14.85 -12.57 -12.94
C LYS A 373 -14.12 -13.49 -13.91
N ALA A 374 -12.82 -13.71 -13.72
CA ALA A 374 -11.99 -14.61 -14.52
C ALA A 374 -12.26 -16.09 -14.21
N THR A 375 -12.84 -16.39 -13.04
CA THR A 375 -13.25 -17.76 -12.66
C THR A 375 -14.77 -17.86 -12.60
N THR A 376 -15.35 -18.74 -13.43
CA THR A 376 -16.80 -19.00 -13.48
C THR A 376 -17.20 -20.37 -12.94
N VAL A 377 -16.23 -21.23 -12.62
CA VAL A 377 -16.43 -22.56 -12.03
C VAL A 377 -15.55 -22.69 -10.79
N PHE A 378 -16.17 -22.98 -9.66
CA PHE A 378 -15.49 -23.13 -8.37
C PHE A 378 -15.56 -24.57 -7.88
N LYS A 379 -14.56 -24.98 -7.09
CA LYS A 379 -14.59 -26.26 -6.40
C LYS A 379 -15.68 -26.27 -5.33
N THR A 380 -16.33 -27.41 -5.19
CA THR A 380 -17.29 -27.65 -4.11
C THR A 380 -16.58 -27.70 -2.74
N GLU A 381 -17.32 -27.43 -1.67
CA GLU A 381 -16.81 -27.53 -0.30
C GLU A 381 -16.23 -28.93 0.00
N ALA A 382 -16.82 -29.99 -0.55
CA ALA A 382 -16.31 -31.36 -0.42
C ALA A 382 -14.95 -31.56 -1.11
N GLU A 383 -14.71 -30.92 -2.26
CA GLU A 383 -13.40 -30.96 -2.93
C GLU A 383 -12.36 -30.12 -2.19
N ILE A 384 -12.73 -28.91 -1.72
CA ILE A 384 -11.87 -28.06 -0.90
C ILE A 384 -11.46 -28.81 0.37
N ASN A 385 -12.41 -29.52 0.99
CA ASN A 385 -12.13 -30.30 2.19
C ASN A 385 -11.22 -31.52 1.93
N ALA A 386 -11.32 -32.15 0.76
CA ALA A 386 -10.45 -33.26 0.35
C ALA A 386 -9.02 -32.86 -0.04
N MET A 387 -8.76 -31.58 -0.33
CA MET A 387 -7.43 -31.08 -0.70
C MET A 387 -6.48 -30.97 0.50
N THR A 388 -5.19 -31.20 0.25
CA THR A 388 -4.12 -30.88 1.21
C THR A 388 -3.93 -29.36 1.34
N MET A 389 -3.33 -28.89 2.43
CA MET A 389 -3.14 -27.45 2.63
C MET A 389 -2.28 -26.76 1.56
N PRO A 390 -1.18 -27.36 1.04
CA PRO A 390 -0.44 -26.81 -0.10
C PRO A 390 -1.29 -26.68 -1.37
N GLU A 391 -2.19 -27.63 -1.65
CA GLU A 391 -3.13 -27.54 -2.77
C GLU A 391 -4.19 -26.45 -2.54
N CYS A 392 -4.64 -26.25 -1.29
CA CYS A 392 -5.53 -25.14 -0.93
C CYS A 392 -4.86 -23.78 -1.19
N TYR A 393 -3.60 -23.60 -0.75
CA TYR A 393 -2.82 -22.40 -1.04
C TYR A 393 -2.62 -22.21 -2.57
N ALA A 394 -2.26 -23.26 -3.29
CA ALA A 394 -2.07 -23.20 -4.75
C ALA A 394 -3.36 -22.83 -5.49
N TYR A 395 -4.51 -23.38 -5.08
CA TYR A 395 -5.81 -23.03 -5.65
C TYR A 395 -6.20 -21.59 -5.34
N LEU A 396 -6.06 -21.14 -4.09
CA LEU A 396 -6.31 -19.75 -3.70
C LEU A 396 -5.42 -18.77 -4.49
N ALA A 397 -4.12 -19.06 -4.60
CA ALA A 397 -3.19 -18.27 -5.38
C ALA A 397 -3.56 -18.25 -6.88
N ARG A 398 -3.95 -19.40 -7.47
CA ARG A 398 -4.43 -19.46 -8.86
C ARG A 398 -5.67 -18.58 -9.08
N LEU A 399 -6.64 -18.60 -8.17
CA LEU A 399 -7.86 -17.78 -8.25
C LEU A 399 -7.51 -16.29 -8.19
N LEU A 400 -6.75 -15.87 -7.19
CA LEU A 400 -6.41 -14.47 -6.95
C LEU A 400 -5.49 -13.90 -8.05
N ILE A 401 -4.47 -14.65 -8.47
CA ILE A 401 -3.51 -14.17 -9.48
C ILE A 401 -4.17 -14.07 -10.86
N ASN A 402 -5.03 -15.02 -11.26
CA ASN A 402 -5.75 -14.93 -12.54
C ASN A 402 -6.80 -13.79 -12.59
N GLU A 403 -7.24 -13.26 -11.43
CA GLU A 403 -8.12 -12.08 -11.38
C GLU A 403 -7.33 -10.76 -11.32
N PHE A 404 -6.40 -10.65 -10.37
CA PHE A 404 -5.77 -9.38 -10.00
C PHE A 404 -4.48 -9.08 -10.78
N VAL A 405 -3.79 -10.09 -11.33
CA VAL A 405 -2.62 -9.87 -12.18
C VAL A 405 -3.04 -9.90 -13.64
N GLU A 406 -3.12 -8.72 -14.24
CA GLU A 406 -3.52 -8.58 -15.63
C GLU A 406 -2.62 -9.42 -16.56
N TYR A 407 -3.24 -10.21 -17.43
CA TYR A 407 -2.61 -11.11 -18.40
C TYR A 407 -1.90 -12.36 -17.84
N ALA A 408 -2.12 -12.72 -16.57
CA ALA A 408 -1.74 -14.04 -16.03
C ALA A 408 -2.58 -15.18 -16.64
N GLU A 409 -1.93 -16.27 -17.07
CA GLU A 409 -2.60 -17.47 -17.62
C GLU A 409 -2.20 -18.74 -16.83
N ILE A 410 -2.63 -18.86 -15.58
CA ILE A 410 -2.31 -20.03 -14.74
C ILE A 410 -3.35 -21.15 -14.96
N PRO A 411 -2.96 -22.33 -15.48
CA PRO A 411 -3.87 -23.42 -15.80
C PRO A 411 -4.30 -24.21 -14.56
N GLU A 412 -5.37 -24.98 -14.69
CA GLU A 412 -5.93 -25.81 -13.60
C GLU A 412 -4.99 -26.95 -13.15
N THR A 413 -4.03 -27.33 -14.01
CA THR A 413 -2.99 -28.33 -13.70
C THR A 413 -1.94 -27.83 -12.71
N ALA A 414 -1.87 -26.51 -12.46
CA ALA A 414 -0.97 -25.94 -11.47
C ALA A 414 -1.50 -26.18 -10.05
N THR A 415 -1.13 -27.32 -9.47
CA THR A 415 -1.60 -27.80 -8.14
C THR A 415 -0.63 -27.45 -7.01
N THR A 416 0.54 -26.89 -7.31
CA THR A 416 1.52 -26.42 -6.33
C THR A 416 1.77 -24.93 -6.48
N ILE A 417 2.14 -24.23 -5.40
CA ILE A 417 2.54 -22.81 -5.46
C ILE A 417 3.74 -22.63 -6.41
N ARG A 418 4.63 -23.61 -6.48
CA ARG A 418 5.77 -23.70 -7.40
C ARG A 418 5.37 -23.69 -8.88
N SER A 419 4.36 -24.47 -9.30
CA SER A 419 3.85 -24.40 -10.67
C SER A 419 3.04 -23.14 -10.93
N VAL A 420 2.20 -22.70 -9.98
CA VAL A 420 1.47 -21.42 -10.05
C VAL A 420 2.42 -20.25 -10.31
N LEU A 421 3.51 -20.13 -9.54
CA LEU A 421 4.52 -19.09 -9.70
C LEU A 421 5.35 -19.26 -10.98
N THR A 422 5.60 -20.50 -11.44
CA THR A 422 6.24 -20.73 -12.74
C THR A 422 5.35 -20.25 -13.90
N TYR A 423 4.04 -20.54 -13.87
CA TYR A 423 3.09 -20.07 -14.90
C TYR A 423 2.87 -18.56 -14.86
N LEU A 424 2.91 -17.93 -13.68
CA LEU A 424 2.97 -16.47 -13.55
C LEU A 424 4.24 -15.91 -14.23
N LEU A 425 5.41 -16.44 -13.91
CA LEU A 425 6.68 -15.98 -14.49
C LEU A 425 6.73 -16.18 -16.01
N ILE A 426 6.18 -17.29 -16.53
CA ILE A 426 5.98 -17.50 -17.97
C ILE A 426 5.04 -16.44 -18.54
N SER A 427 3.92 -16.16 -17.89
CA SER A 427 2.93 -15.19 -18.37
C SER A 427 3.48 -13.77 -18.46
N MET A 428 4.31 -13.36 -17.49
CA MET A 428 5.08 -12.10 -17.52
C MET A 428 6.17 -12.10 -18.59
N SER A 429 6.81 -13.25 -18.84
CA SER A 429 7.84 -13.39 -19.86
C SER A 429 7.32 -13.24 -21.31
N LYS A 430 6.02 -13.46 -21.55
CA LYS A 430 5.42 -13.43 -22.91
C LYS A 430 5.56 -12.08 -23.64
N ASP A 431 5.76 -10.98 -22.91
CA ASP A 431 5.94 -9.64 -23.49
C ASP A 431 7.42 -9.18 -23.45
N ILE A 432 8.17 -9.54 -22.40
CA ILE A 432 9.60 -9.22 -22.23
C ILE A 432 10.49 -10.06 -23.18
N LEU A 433 10.13 -11.34 -23.36
CA LEU A 433 10.84 -12.36 -24.11
C LEU A 433 9.92 -13.02 -25.16
N PRO A 434 9.29 -12.25 -26.06
CA PRO A 434 8.19 -12.73 -26.90
C PRO A 434 8.62 -13.78 -27.95
N GLU A 435 9.93 -14.00 -28.11
CA GLU A 435 10.51 -15.08 -28.91
C GLU A 435 10.71 -16.42 -28.15
N TYR A 436 10.48 -16.48 -26.83
CA TYR A 436 10.65 -17.69 -26.02
C TYR A 436 9.33 -18.42 -25.74
N ASP A 437 9.11 -19.53 -26.45
CA ASP A 437 7.91 -20.36 -26.29
C ASP A 437 8.02 -21.39 -25.15
N PHE A 438 7.98 -20.91 -23.90
CA PHE A 438 8.00 -21.78 -22.71
C PHE A 438 6.80 -22.73 -22.64
N ASP A 439 5.63 -22.35 -23.18
CA ASP A 439 4.45 -23.22 -23.25
C ASP A 439 4.74 -24.47 -24.12
N ALA A 440 5.48 -24.31 -25.23
CA ALA A 440 5.94 -25.44 -26.04
C ALA A 440 7.03 -26.27 -25.36
N MET A 441 7.89 -25.67 -24.53
CA MET A 441 8.89 -26.41 -23.74
C MET A 441 8.22 -27.32 -22.69
N ILE A 442 7.12 -26.88 -22.08
CA ILE A 442 6.29 -27.71 -21.19
C ILE A 442 5.65 -28.85 -21.98
N ALA A 443 5.03 -28.56 -23.13
CA ALA A 443 4.41 -29.59 -23.98
C ALA A 443 5.42 -30.61 -24.53
N ALA A 444 6.68 -30.24 -24.68
CA ALA A 444 7.78 -31.12 -25.07
C ALA A 444 8.46 -31.85 -23.88
N GLY A 445 8.02 -31.62 -22.64
CA GLY A 445 8.60 -32.19 -21.43
C GLY A 445 10.00 -31.69 -21.08
N THR A 446 10.48 -30.60 -21.71
CA THR A 446 11.82 -30.03 -21.46
C THR A 446 11.82 -28.99 -20.33
N LEU A 447 10.65 -28.53 -19.90
CA LEU A 447 10.45 -27.61 -18.77
C LEU A 447 9.34 -28.19 -17.87
N ASN A 448 9.63 -28.37 -16.56
CA ASN A 448 8.66 -28.89 -15.60
C ASN A 448 8.27 -27.79 -14.58
N PRO A 449 7.04 -27.27 -14.60
CA PRO A 449 6.58 -26.21 -13.69
C PRO A 449 6.70 -26.56 -12.20
N ASP A 450 6.56 -27.83 -11.82
CA ASP A 450 6.56 -28.29 -10.43
C ASP A 450 7.97 -28.66 -9.92
N THR A 451 9.03 -28.47 -10.71
CA THR A 451 10.42 -28.68 -10.25
C THR A 451 11.38 -27.56 -10.66
N ASP A 452 11.94 -27.62 -11.88
CA ASP A 452 13.03 -26.74 -12.34
C ASP A 452 12.58 -25.62 -13.29
N GLY A 453 11.29 -25.57 -13.61
CA GLY A 453 10.70 -24.64 -14.57
C GLY A 453 10.97 -23.17 -14.24
N ILE A 454 10.75 -22.76 -12.98
CA ILE A 454 11.02 -21.37 -12.56
C ILE A 454 12.49 -20.98 -12.76
N PHE A 455 13.44 -21.90 -12.50
CA PHE A 455 14.87 -21.64 -12.70
C PHE A 455 15.23 -21.54 -14.18
N LYS A 456 14.60 -22.32 -15.06
CA LYS A 456 14.78 -22.23 -16.52
C LYS A 456 14.30 -20.88 -17.06
N VAL A 457 13.06 -20.47 -16.74
CA VAL A 457 12.50 -19.18 -17.17
C VAL A 457 13.29 -18.01 -16.57
N GLY A 458 13.54 -18.06 -15.25
CA GLY A 458 14.32 -17.07 -14.52
C GLY A 458 15.73 -16.90 -15.06
N THR A 459 16.40 -17.97 -15.51
CA THR A 459 17.73 -17.87 -16.13
C THR A 459 17.71 -17.04 -17.42
N VAL A 460 16.68 -17.19 -18.26
CA VAL A 460 16.55 -16.40 -19.50
C VAL A 460 16.26 -14.93 -19.18
N LEU A 461 15.40 -14.65 -18.20
CA LEU A 461 15.10 -13.28 -17.73
C LEU A 461 16.34 -12.61 -17.11
N ILE A 462 17.04 -13.29 -16.19
CA ILE A 462 18.29 -12.81 -15.58
C ILE A 462 19.32 -12.47 -16.66
N ARG A 463 19.48 -13.36 -17.66
CA ARG A 463 20.35 -13.10 -18.81
C ARG A 463 19.92 -11.86 -19.59
N TYR A 464 18.62 -11.70 -19.88
CA TYR A 464 18.09 -10.56 -20.63
C TYR A 464 18.38 -9.24 -19.89
N TYR A 465 17.99 -9.13 -18.62
CA TYR A 465 18.20 -7.91 -17.84
C TYR A 465 19.68 -7.61 -17.62
N LEU A 466 20.49 -8.59 -17.20
CA LEU A 466 21.92 -8.35 -16.96
C LEU A 466 22.69 -8.01 -18.24
N ASN A 467 22.39 -8.64 -19.38
CA ASN A 467 23.03 -8.26 -20.65
C ASN A 467 22.50 -6.95 -21.24
N GLY A 468 21.23 -6.62 -21.00
CA GLY A 468 20.64 -5.35 -21.40
C GLY A 468 21.25 -4.18 -20.62
N MET A 469 21.37 -4.33 -19.30
CA MET A 469 21.79 -3.29 -18.35
C MET A 469 23.30 -3.21 -18.13
N THR A 470 24.06 -4.30 -18.37
CA THR A 470 25.51 -4.38 -18.06
C THR A 470 26.34 -4.96 -19.22
N ASP A 471 27.66 -4.87 -19.10
CA ASP A 471 28.66 -5.46 -19.99
C ASP A 471 28.98 -6.96 -19.71
N MET A 472 28.20 -7.67 -18.86
CA MET A 472 28.46 -9.07 -18.48
C MET A 472 28.52 -10.09 -19.62
N ALA A 473 27.78 -9.88 -20.72
CA ALA A 473 27.77 -10.74 -21.91
C ALA A 473 27.51 -12.25 -21.65
N ILE A 474 26.55 -12.55 -20.77
CA ILE A 474 26.12 -13.90 -20.37
C ILE A 474 25.66 -14.72 -21.62
N PRO A 475 26.27 -15.90 -21.88
CA PRO A 475 25.88 -16.80 -22.98
C PRO A 475 24.42 -17.29 -22.93
N ILE A 476 23.91 -17.76 -24.06
CA ILE A 476 22.63 -18.49 -24.12
C ILE A 476 22.79 -19.92 -23.57
N ASN A 477 21.66 -20.56 -23.25
CA ASN A 477 21.56 -21.99 -22.94
C ASN A 477 22.39 -22.48 -21.73
N LEU A 478 22.71 -21.59 -20.80
CA LEU A 478 23.29 -21.94 -19.50
C LEU A 478 22.21 -22.42 -18.51
N THR A 479 22.60 -23.22 -17.53
CA THR A 479 21.79 -23.46 -16.33
C THR A 479 21.81 -22.26 -15.38
N PHE A 480 20.95 -22.27 -14.37
CA PHE A 480 20.94 -21.25 -13.30
C PHE A 480 22.31 -21.12 -12.61
N GLU A 481 22.90 -22.24 -12.17
CA GLU A 481 24.21 -22.23 -11.49
C GLU A 481 25.36 -21.82 -12.41
N GLN A 482 25.32 -22.19 -13.70
CA GLN A 482 26.29 -21.72 -14.70
C GLN A 482 26.16 -20.21 -14.94
N THR A 483 24.93 -19.68 -14.97
CA THR A 483 24.65 -18.25 -15.12
C THR A 483 25.12 -17.48 -13.89
N LEU A 484 24.82 -17.96 -12.68
CA LEU A 484 25.32 -17.40 -11.43
C LEU A 484 26.86 -17.44 -11.38
N SER A 485 27.48 -18.53 -11.85
CA SER A 485 28.94 -18.65 -11.95
C SER A 485 29.52 -17.58 -12.89
N HIS A 486 28.90 -17.37 -14.06
CA HIS A 486 29.32 -16.30 -14.99
C HIS A 486 29.26 -14.92 -14.32
N VAL A 487 28.17 -14.61 -13.60
CA VAL A 487 28.01 -13.35 -12.85
C VAL A 487 29.05 -13.19 -11.75
N VAL A 488 29.28 -14.21 -10.91
CA VAL A 488 30.26 -14.18 -9.82
C VAL A 488 31.69 -14.01 -10.35
N ASN A 489 32.09 -14.81 -11.35
CA ASN A 489 33.42 -14.70 -11.95
C ASN A 489 33.62 -13.33 -12.62
N TYR A 490 32.58 -12.76 -13.25
CA TYR A 490 32.62 -11.41 -13.82
C TYR A 490 32.82 -10.33 -12.74
N LEU A 491 32.09 -10.40 -11.62
CA LEU A 491 32.23 -9.43 -10.53
C LEU A 491 33.62 -9.46 -9.90
N LEU A 492 34.16 -10.66 -9.64
CA LEU A 492 35.54 -10.86 -9.17
C LEU A 492 36.59 -10.26 -10.12
N ASN A 493 36.40 -10.42 -11.44
CA ASN A 493 37.29 -9.86 -12.45
C ASN A 493 37.16 -8.33 -12.58
N LYS A 494 35.99 -7.75 -12.31
CA LYS A 494 35.73 -6.30 -12.44
C LYS A 494 36.21 -5.50 -11.23
N TYR A 495 36.13 -6.09 -10.03
CA TYR A 495 36.50 -5.47 -8.76
C TYR A 495 37.56 -6.31 -8.01
N PRO A 496 38.75 -6.52 -8.62
CA PRO A 496 39.80 -7.33 -8.00
C PRO A 496 40.23 -6.74 -6.66
N GLY A 497 40.48 -7.62 -5.68
CA GLY A 497 40.93 -7.26 -4.33
C GLY A 497 39.87 -6.69 -3.39
N LEU A 498 38.61 -6.50 -3.81
CA LEU A 498 37.53 -6.13 -2.87
C LEU A 498 37.29 -7.22 -1.79
N PHE A 499 37.62 -8.47 -2.15
CA PHE A 499 37.54 -9.66 -1.33
C PHE A 499 38.86 -10.42 -1.44
N ASP A 500 39.20 -11.23 -0.44
CA ASP A 500 40.25 -12.23 -0.63
C ASP A 500 39.77 -13.29 -1.62
N THR A 501 40.63 -13.68 -2.55
CA THR A 501 40.37 -14.71 -3.57
C THR A 501 41.44 -15.79 -3.58
N SER A 502 42.42 -15.72 -2.66
CA SER A 502 43.57 -16.64 -2.62
C SER A 502 43.19 -18.09 -2.37
N ASP A 503 42.15 -18.34 -1.56
CA ASP A 503 41.60 -19.68 -1.30
C ASP A 503 40.53 -20.12 -2.32
N ILE A 504 40.20 -19.32 -3.34
CA ILE A 504 39.24 -19.71 -4.39
C ILE A 504 39.92 -20.62 -5.43
N LEU A 505 39.46 -21.87 -5.51
CA LEU A 505 39.98 -22.86 -6.45
C LEU A 505 39.23 -22.79 -7.79
N PRO A 506 39.89 -23.10 -8.93
CA PRO A 506 39.22 -23.24 -10.23
C PRO A 506 38.11 -24.31 -10.24
N THR A 507 38.18 -25.28 -9.34
CA THR A 507 37.22 -26.37 -9.15
C THR A 507 36.08 -26.07 -8.18
N ASP A 508 36.10 -24.91 -7.50
CA ASP A 508 35.04 -24.55 -6.55
C ASP A 508 33.70 -24.36 -7.25
N SER A 509 32.63 -24.90 -6.64
CA SER A 509 31.26 -24.61 -7.07
C SER A 509 30.95 -23.11 -6.92
N VAL A 510 29.95 -22.59 -7.65
CA VAL A 510 29.57 -21.18 -7.53
C VAL A 510 29.19 -20.81 -6.09
N TRP A 511 28.50 -21.72 -5.38
CA TRP A 511 28.14 -21.55 -3.98
C TRP A 511 29.38 -21.53 -3.08
N THR A 512 30.33 -22.45 -3.28
CA THR A 512 31.61 -22.46 -2.55
C THR A 512 32.40 -21.15 -2.74
N LYS A 513 32.34 -20.55 -3.94
CA LYS A 513 32.94 -19.22 -4.19
C LYS A 513 32.20 -18.11 -3.45
N ILE A 514 30.87 -18.10 -3.49
CA ILE A 514 30.03 -17.15 -2.75
C ILE A 514 30.29 -17.29 -1.23
N ASP A 515 30.44 -18.51 -0.73
CA ASP A 515 30.67 -18.79 0.68
C ASP A 515 31.99 -18.18 1.17
N LYS A 516 33.09 -18.41 0.44
CA LYS A 516 34.43 -17.85 0.69
C LYS A 516 34.51 -16.33 0.53
N ILE A 517 33.50 -15.69 -0.04
CA ILE A 517 33.42 -14.23 -0.21
C ILE A 517 32.56 -13.60 0.89
N ILE A 518 31.39 -14.18 1.16
CA ILE A 518 30.40 -13.61 2.08
C ILE A 518 30.66 -14.04 3.51
N PHE A 519 30.86 -15.33 3.78
CA PHE A 519 30.97 -15.84 5.15
C PHE A 519 32.35 -15.60 5.79
N ASP A 520 33.36 -15.25 4.99
CA ASP A 520 34.64 -14.72 5.46
C ASP A 520 34.50 -13.31 6.08
N ILE A 521 33.49 -12.53 5.67
CA ILE A 521 33.21 -11.18 6.21
C ILE A 521 32.06 -11.20 7.25
N ILE A 522 31.02 -11.98 6.96
CA ILE A 522 29.80 -12.12 7.76
C ILE A 522 29.67 -13.60 8.18
N PRO A 523 30.30 -14.03 9.30
CA PRO A 523 30.40 -15.44 9.67
C PRO A 523 29.10 -16.24 9.58
N LEU A 524 29.18 -17.46 9.03
CA LEU A 524 28.03 -18.36 8.87
C LEU A 524 27.30 -18.65 10.20
N ASN A 525 28.00 -18.63 11.34
CA ASN A 525 27.38 -18.81 12.66
C ASN A 525 26.49 -17.64 13.12
N TRP A 526 26.44 -16.52 12.40
CA TRP A 526 25.43 -15.48 12.60
C TRP A 526 24.03 -16.03 12.24
N LEU A 527 23.95 -16.93 11.25
CA LEU A 527 22.74 -17.63 10.86
C LEU A 527 22.42 -18.78 11.83
N PRO A 528 21.16 -19.23 11.89
CA PRO A 528 20.75 -20.42 12.63
C PRO A 528 21.58 -21.67 12.25
N ALA A 529 21.75 -22.61 13.20
CA ALA A 529 22.71 -23.70 13.05
C ALA A 529 22.42 -24.69 11.91
N GLN A 530 21.20 -24.71 11.36
CA GLN A 530 20.82 -25.52 10.18
C GLN A 530 21.29 -24.94 8.84
N PHE A 531 21.80 -23.71 8.79
CA PHE A 531 22.26 -23.07 7.56
C PHE A 531 23.70 -23.49 7.24
N THR A 532 23.87 -24.33 6.22
CA THR A 532 25.17 -24.92 5.86
C THR A 532 25.99 -24.12 4.85
N GLY A 533 25.51 -22.95 4.42
CA GLY A 533 26.14 -22.11 3.38
C GLY A 533 25.12 -21.40 2.49
N SER A 534 25.60 -20.67 1.47
CA SER A 534 24.79 -19.80 0.61
C SER A 534 23.81 -20.57 -0.27
N GLN A 535 24.18 -21.79 -0.71
CA GLN A 535 23.26 -22.68 -1.43
C GLN A 535 22.04 -23.03 -0.56
N TYR A 536 22.25 -23.37 0.72
CA TYR A 536 21.16 -23.68 1.63
C TYR A 536 20.31 -22.43 1.91
N LEU A 537 20.95 -21.30 2.22
CA LEU A 537 20.28 -20.02 2.44
C LEU A 537 19.40 -19.63 1.25
N ILE A 538 19.94 -19.60 0.04
CA ILE A 538 19.25 -19.04 -1.13
C ILE A 538 18.31 -20.07 -1.76
N MET A 539 18.76 -21.30 -2.01
CA MET A 539 17.98 -22.29 -2.77
C MET A 539 16.96 -23.04 -1.90
N ASN A 540 17.33 -23.40 -0.66
CA ASN A 540 16.50 -24.24 0.19
C ASN A 540 15.64 -23.40 1.14
N TRP A 541 16.26 -22.50 1.92
CA TRP A 541 15.54 -21.67 2.89
C TRP A 541 14.70 -20.58 2.21
N LEU A 542 15.29 -19.73 1.37
CA LEU A 542 14.54 -18.64 0.75
C LEU A 542 13.64 -19.16 -0.38
N ILE A 543 14.25 -19.63 -1.47
CA ILE A 543 13.50 -19.98 -2.68
C ILE A 543 12.64 -21.24 -2.45
N GLY A 544 13.16 -22.26 -1.76
CA GLY A 544 12.40 -23.46 -1.43
C GLY A 544 11.13 -23.14 -0.64
N ASN A 545 11.25 -22.52 0.53
CA ASN A 545 10.07 -22.21 1.35
C ASN A 545 9.12 -21.18 0.70
N VAL A 546 9.60 -20.25 -0.14
CA VAL A 546 8.69 -19.39 -0.93
C VAL A 546 7.88 -20.21 -1.94
N LEU A 547 8.52 -21.10 -2.71
CA LEU A 547 7.86 -21.92 -3.73
C LEU A 547 6.92 -22.99 -3.15
N ASP A 548 7.17 -23.41 -1.91
CA ASP A 548 6.36 -24.39 -1.19
C ASP A 548 5.42 -23.72 -0.15
N PHE A 549 5.37 -22.38 -0.12
CA PHE A 549 4.59 -21.51 0.78
C PHE A 549 4.75 -21.81 2.29
N ASN A 550 5.92 -22.28 2.67
CA ASN A 550 6.26 -22.65 4.05
C ASN A 550 6.72 -21.41 4.86
N TYR A 551 5.77 -20.60 5.33
CA TYR A 551 6.05 -19.40 6.12
C TYR A 551 6.79 -19.69 7.44
N VAL A 552 6.52 -20.83 8.09
CA VAL A 552 7.28 -21.29 9.28
C VAL A 552 8.74 -21.56 8.91
N GLY A 553 8.98 -22.21 7.76
CA GLY A 553 10.30 -22.41 7.18
C GLY A 553 11.03 -21.09 6.90
N LEU A 554 10.34 -20.07 6.36
CA LEU A 554 10.91 -18.74 6.18
C LEU A 554 11.28 -18.09 7.53
N LEU A 555 10.38 -18.12 8.51
CA LEU A 555 10.60 -17.49 9.82
C LEU A 555 11.70 -18.19 10.66
N SER A 556 12.10 -19.41 10.30
CA SER A 556 13.25 -20.12 10.92
C SER A 556 14.60 -19.41 10.82
N ILE A 557 14.72 -18.34 10.01
CA ILE A 557 15.90 -17.45 9.96
C ILE A 557 16.13 -16.68 11.28
N VAL A 558 15.07 -16.51 12.08
CA VAL A 558 15.08 -15.76 13.36
C VAL A 558 15.53 -16.66 14.54
N TYR A 559 15.74 -17.96 14.32
CA TYR A 559 16.30 -18.83 15.36
C TYR A 559 17.74 -18.43 15.72
N ARG A 560 18.03 -18.25 17.00
CA ARG A 560 19.35 -17.87 17.48
C ARG A 560 20.30 -19.06 17.42
N ASN A 561 21.53 -18.83 17.00
CA ASN A 561 22.59 -19.83 17.04
C ASN A 561 23.38 -19.69 18.36
N PRO A 562 23.40 -20.70 19.25
CA PRO A 562 24.08 -20.60 20.54
C PRO A 562 25.60 -20.35 20.44
N ASN A 563 26.21 -20.73 19.32
CA ASN A 563 27.63 -20.50 19.05
C ASN A 563 27.89 -19.24 18.18
N SER A 564 26.87 -18.38 18.01
CA SER A 564 26.94 -17.17 17.19
C SER A 564 27.86 -16.12 17.80
N GLU A 565 28.49 -15.33 16.92
CA GLU A 565 29.13 -14.08 17.31
C GLU A 565 28.11 -12.97 17.66
N LEU A 566 26.85 -13.09 17.24
CA LEU A 566 25.77 -12.14 17.59
C LEU A 566 25.42 -12.13 19.10
N ASN A 567 25.98 -13.06 19.88
CA ASN A 567 26.00 -13.03 21.34
C ASN A 567 27.00 -12.00 21.93
N LYS A 568 27.90 -11.42 21.11
CA LYS A 568 28.78 -10.30 21.52
C LYS A 568 28.06 -8.94 21.40
N PRO A 569 28.55 -7.89 22.10
CA PRO A 569 28.03 -6.54 21.92
C PRO A 569 28.10 -6.04 20.49
N VAL A 570 27.09 -5.27 20.06
CA VAL A 570 26.91 -4.79 18.68
C VAL A 570 28.18 -4.14 18.12
N VAL A 571 28.86 -3.29 18.90
CA VAL A 571 30.10 -2.62 18.50
C VAL A 571 31.25 -3.60 18.25
N THR A 572 31.38 -4.65 19.06
CA THR A 572 32.38 -5.71 18.84
C THR A 572 32.08 -6.51 17.57
N VAL A 573 30.80 -6.79 17.29
CA VAL A 573 30.38 -7.48 16.06
C VAL A 573 30.70 -6.61 14.84
N LEU A 574 30.31 -5.33 14.87
CA LEU A 574 30.57 -4.36 13.81
C LEU A 574 32.07 -4.22 13.52
N PHE A 575 32.90 -4.01 14.54
CA PHE A 575 34.35 -3.91 14.34
C PHE A 575 34.99 -5.21 13.89
N ASN A 576 34.47 -6.38 14.26
CA ASN A 576 34.94 -7.67 13.74
C ASN A 576 34.60 -7.86 12.25
N THR A 577 33.45 -7.38 11.78
CA THR A 577 33.09 -7.39 10.35
C THR A 577 33.91 -6.38 9.54
N ILE A 578 34.13 -5.17 10.07
CA ILE A 578 35.05 -4.19 9.45
C ILE A 578 36.47 -4.77 9.39
N ALA A 579 36.93 -5.40 10.47
CA ALA A 579 38.25 -6.00 10.52
C ALA A 579 38.42 -7.13 9.50
N ARG A 580 37.43 -8.03 9.34
CA ARG A 580 37.44 -9.05 8.28
C ARG A 580 37.50 -8.45 6.88
N LEU A 581 36.66 -7.46 6.59
CA LEU A 581 36.66 -6.77 5.29
C LEU A 581 38.02 -6.15 4.98
N VAL A 582 38.57 -5.36 5.91
CA VAL A 582 39.88 -4.72 5.73
C VAL A 582 40.99 -5.77 5.62
N ASN A 583 41.01 -6.78 6.49
CA ASN A 583 42.03 -7.82 6.45
C ASN A 583 41.97 -8.62 5.14
N GLY A 584 40.78 -8.95 4.65
CA GLY A 584 40.53 -9.63 3.38
C GLY A 584 40.99 -8.83 2.15
N MET A 585 40.76 -7.51 2.12
CA MET A 585 41.29 -6.61 1.08
C MET A 585 42.83 -6.64 0.99
N PHE A 586 43.51 -6.97 2.09
CA PHE A 586 44.96 -7.18 2.16
C PHE A 586 45.36 -8.67 2.18
N GLY A 587 44.52 -9.59 1.68
CA GLY A 587 44.84 -11.02 1.60
C GLY A 587 44.97 -11.68 2.98
N ASN A 588 43.93 -11.49 3.80
CA ASN A 588 43.80 -11.96 5.19
C ASN A 588 45.00 -11.61 6.10
N ARG A 589 45.68 -10.48 5.84
CA ARG A 589 46.67 -9.90 6.77
C ARG A 589 45.94 -9.17 7.89
N ALA A 590 46.41 -9.33 9.12
CA ALA A 590 45.82 -8.70 10.32
C ALA A 590 46.14 -7.19 10.41
N ILE A 591 45.62 -6.40 9.46
CA ILE A 591 45.70 -4.94 9.48
C ILE A 591 44.90 -4.40 10.67
N MET A 592 43.67 -4.87 10.84
CA MET A 592 42.79 -4.47 11.93
C MET A 592 42.63 -5.61 12.94
N PRO A 593 42.89 -5.37 14.24
CA PRO A 593 42.68 -6.36 15.30
C PRO A 593 41.23 -6.81 15.43
N MET A 594 41.02 -8.11 15.60
CA MET A 594 39.74 -8.67 16.01
C MET A 594 39.50 -8.43 17.52
N ASN A 595 38.25 -8.16 17.88
CA ASN A 595 37.74 -7.86 19.23
C ASN A 595 38.11 -6.46 19.78
N ILE A 596 38.01 -5.44 18.92
CA ILE A 596 37.92 -4.03 19.35
C ILE A 596 36.50 -3.82 19.92
N ASN A 597 36.41 -3.48 21.21
CA ASN A 597 35.12 -3.43 21.93
C ASN A 597 34.57 -2.00 22.12
N SER A 598 35.23 -0.98 21.56
CA SER A 598 34.79 0.42 21.68
C SER A 598 35.43 1.32 20.64
N VAL A 599 34.81 2.46 20.33
CA VAL A 599 35.34 3.47 19.40
C VAL A 599 36.60 4.10 20.00
N ASP A 600 36.57 4.40 21.31
CA ASP A 600 37.72 4.94 22.05
C ASP A 600 38.96 4.00 22.03
N ALA A 601 38.78 2.68 21.91
CA ALA A 601 39.90 1.74 21.86
C ALA A 601 40.72 1.78 20.57
N ILE A 602 40.16 2.29 19.45
CA ILE A 602 40.90 2.51 18.20
C ILE A 602 41.99 3.56 18.42
N PHE A 603 41.68 4.62 19.17
CA PHE A 603 42.61 5.71 19.51
C PHE A 603 43.54 5.38 20.69
N GLY A 604 43.58 4.12 21.16
CA GLY A 604 44.59 3.66 22.10
C GLY A 604 45.95 3.57 21.40
N LYS A 605 47.01 4.16 21.99
CA LYS A 605 48.38 4.20 21.44
C LYS A 605 48.84 2.86 20.83
N SER A 606 48.65 1.75 21.54
CA SER A 606 48.99 0.39 21.04
C SER A 606 48.10 -0.10 19.89
N THR A 607 46.79 0.15 19.94
CA THR A 607 45.84 -0.29 18.89
C THR A 607 46.12 0.45 17.58
N LEU A 608 46.22 1.77 17.65
CA LEU A 608 46.47 2.60 16.48
C LEU A 608 47.85 2.31 15.89
N ARG A 609 48.88 2.14 16.73
CA ARG A 609 50.20 1.68 16.27
C ARG A 609 50.08 0.38 15.48
N SER A 610 49.41 -0.64 16.01
CA SER A 610 49.27 -1.93 15.31
C SER A 610 48.62 -1.76 13.94
N ILE A 611 47.48 -1.04 13.88
CA ILE A 611 46.75 -0.82 12.63
C ILE A 611 47.63 -0.11 11.60
N ILE A 612 48.25 0.99 12.01
CA ILE A 612 48.99 1.87 11.12
C ILE A 612 50.34 1.28 10.70
N GLN A 613 51.04 0.58 11.60
CA GLN A 613 52.28 -0.14 11.30
C GLN A 613 52.03 -1.30 10.33
N THR A 614 50.97 -2.08 10.51
CA THR A 614 50.68 -3.22 9.63
C THR A 614 50.07 -2.78 8.30
N LEU A 615 49.26 -1.72 8.26
CA LEU A 615 48.83 -1.08 7.00
C LEU A 615 50.03 -0.61 6.18
N SER A 616 50.99 0.09 6.81
CA SER A 616 52.23 0.54 6.16
C SER A 616 53.02 -0.60 5.52
N GLN A 617 53.08 -1.74 6.20
CA GLN A 617 53.86 -2.90 5.78
C GLN A 617 53.34 -3.53 4.48
N TYR A 618 52.02 -3.48 4.27
CA TYR A 618 51.35 -4.20 3.17
C TYR A 618 50.73 -3.30 2.09
N LEU A 619 50.45 -2.01 2.35
CA LEU A 619 49.78 -1.14 1.37
C LEU A 619 50.48 -1.14 0.01
N ALA A 620 51.82 -1.08 0.00
CA ALA A 620 52.62 -1.07 -1.23
C ALA A 620 52.49 -2.35 -2.08
N ASP A 621 52.20 -3.51 -1.46
CA ASP A 621 52.11 -4.80 -2.16
C ASP A 621 50.74 -4.97 -2.82
N TYR A 622 49.69 -4.49 -2.16
CA TYR A 622 48.30 -4.56 -2.65
C TYR A 622 47.88 -3.30 -3.43
N ALA A 623 48.74 -2.27 -3.48
CA ALA A 623 48.48 -0.97 -4.11
C ALA A 623 47.98 -1.07 -5.56
N ASN A 624 48.58 -1.92 -6.41
CA ASN A 624 48.16 -2.06 -7.81
C ASN A 624 46.71 -2.56 -7.94
N THR A 625 46.25 -3.36 -6.97
CA THR A 625 44.90 -3.92 -6.92
C THR A 625 43.92 -2.90 -6.32
N MET A 626 44.29 -2.31 -5.18
CA MET A 626 43.51 -1.31 -4.44
C MET A 626 43.30 -0.01 -5.25
N LEU A 627 44.36 0.52 -5.87
CA LEU A 627 44.33 1.79 -6.59
C LEU A 627 43.72 1.67 -8.00
N GLY A 628 43.37 0.46 -8.43
CA GLY A 628 42.67 0.17 -9.69
C GLY A 628 41.16 0.41 -9.58
N SER A 629 40.36 -0.66 -9.67
CA SER A 629 38.89 -0.57 -9.69
C SER A 629 38.26 -0.05 -8.40
N LEU A 630 38.96 -0.13 -7.25
CA LEU A 630 38.37 0.21 -5.96
C LEU A 630 38.54 1.70 -5.60
N LEU A 631 39.61 2.36 -6.06
CA LEU A 631 39.85 3.77 -5.77
C LEU A 631 38.70 4.70 -6.23
N PRO A 632 38.10 4.54 -7.42
CA PRO A 632 36.87 5.26 -7.81
C PRO A 632 35.66 5.02 -6.89
N ILE A 633 35.57 3.83 -6.27
CA ILE A 633 34.49 3.48 -5.33
C ILE A 633 34.74 4.16 -3.99
N VAL A 634 35.99 4.10 -3.50
CA VAL A 634 36.40 4.76 -2.26
C VAL A 634 36.19 6.28 -2.36
N THR A 635 36.63 6.92 -3.45
CA THR A 635 36.44 8.38 -3.62
C THR A 635 34.96 8.79 -3.72
N LYS A 636 34.10 7.93 -4.28
CA LYS A 636 32.63 8.13 -4.25
C LYS A 636 32.08 7.99 -2.83
N LEU A 637 32.52 6.97 -2.09
CA LEU A 637 32.06 6.68 -0.73
C LEU A 637 32.44 7.78 0.27
N ILE A 638 33.64 8.37 0.15
CA ILE A 638 34.06 9.52 0.97
C ILE A 638 33.60 10.88 0.42
N GLY A 639 32.64 10.89 -0.51
CA GLY A 639 31.91 12.09 -0.94
C GLY A 639 32.66 13.06 -1.85
N LEU A 640 33.82 12.68 -2.41
CA LEU A 640 34.59 13.54 -3.33
C LEU A 640 33.90 13.75 -4.68
N TRP A 641 33.05 12.80 -5.08
CA TRP A 641 32.17 12.93 -6.24
C TRP A 641 30.92 12.09 -6.05
N SER A 642 29.89 12.41 -6.83
CA SER A 642 28.60 11.73 -6.85
C SER A 642 28.10 11.58 -8.29
N ASP A 643 27.03 10.81 -8.50
CA ASP A 643 26.42 10.73 -9.83
C ASP A 643 25.86 12.10 -10.27
N ALA A 644 25.38 12.91 -9.31
CA ALA A 644 24.93 14.29 -9.53
C ALA A 644 26.05 15.22 -10.02
N THR A 645 27.30 14.97 -9.62
CA THR A 645 28.49 15.73 -10.05
C THR A 645 28.70 15.66 -11.57
N TYR A 646 28.28 14.57 -12.22
CA TYR A 646 28.52 14.29 -13.63
C TYR A 646 27.27 13.91 -14.44
N VAL A 647 26.08 14.35 -14.01
CA VAL A 647 24.88 14.28 -14.86
C VAL A 647 25.14 15.01 -16.17
N ARG A 648 24.73 14.42 -17.30
CA ARG A 648 24.82 15.06 -18.62
C ARG A 648 24.01 16.35 -18.65
N LYS A 649 24.71 17.48 -18.67
CA LYS A 649 24.16 18.83 -18.84
C LYS A 649 24.13 19.24 -20.30
N ALA A 650 23.29 20.22 -20.63
CA ALA A 650 23.30 20.84 -21.95
C ALA A 650 24.64 21.58 -22.19
N PRO A 651 25.11 21.70 -23.44
CA PRO A 651 26.29 22.50 -23.77
C PRO A 651 26.15 23.96 -23.30
N ALA A 652 27.25 24.54 -22.81
CA ALA A 652 27.27 25.94 -22.37
C ALA A 652 26.82 26.87 -23.52
N GLY A 653 25.87 27.77 -23.22
CA GLY A 653 25.24 28.64 -24.22
C GLY A 653 23.99 28.04 -24.91
N THR A 654 23.55 26.84 -24.55
CA THR A 654 22.24 26.32 -24.98
C THR A 654 21.11 27.25 -24.47
N PRO A 655 20.12 27.63 -25.32
CA PRO A 655 19.00 28.45 -24.89
C PRO A 655 18.19 27.85 -23.73
N LEU A 656 17.62 28.72 -22.90
CA LEU A 656 16.75 28.35 -21.78
C LEU A 656 15.41 27.79 -22.28
N VAL A 657 14.98 26.65 -21.73
CA VAL A 657 13.75 25.94 -22.12
C VAL A 657 12.62 26.29 -21.17
N THR A 658 11.55 26.88 -21.71
CA THR A 658 10.33 27.22 -20.95
C THR A 658 9.49 25.97 -20.67
N TYR A 659 8.60 26.03 -19.67
CA TYR A 659 7.60 24.99 -19.38
C TYR A 659 6.88 24.49 -20.65
N ALA A 660 6.37 25.42 -21.47
CA ALA A 660 5.63 25.08 -22.69
C ALA A 660 6.53 24.42 -23.75
N ALA A 661 7.78 24.87 -23.88
CA ALA A 661 8.74 24.24 -24.78
C ALA A 661 9.10 22.82 -24.30
N LEU A 662 9.25 22.61 -22.99
CA LEU A 662 9.52 21.30 -22.38
C LEU A 662 8.34 20.32 -22.56
N LYS A 663 7.11 20.76 -22.28
CA LYS A 663 5.88 19.94 -22.44
C LYS A 663 5.65 19.55 -23.91
N ASN A 664 5.85 20.49 -24.84
CA ASN A 664 5.81 20.20 -26.28
C ASN A 664 6.93 19.24 -26.72
N LYS A 665 8.12 19.36 -26.15
CA LYS A 665 9.27 18.48 -26.43
C LYS A 665 9.00 17.04 -25.96
N LEU A 666 8.47 16.87 -24.75
CA LEU A 666 8.00 15.58 -24.22
C LEU A 666 6.97 14.95 -25.18
N LEU A 667 5.90 15.69 -25.50
CA LEU A 667 4.82 15.22 -26.38
C LEU A 667 5.28 14.94 -27.82
N SER A 668 6.41 15.49 -28.27
CA SER A 668 6.99 15.18 -29.59
C SER A 668 7.73 13.84 -29.65
N TYR A 669 8.12 13.28 -28.50
CA TYR A 669 8.83 12.00 -28.39
C TYR A 669 7.99 10.90 -27.74
N TYR A 670 7.08 11.27 -26.84
CA TYR A 670 6.13 10.40 -26.19
C TYR A 670 4.73 11.06 -26.22
N PRO A 671 4.00 10.97 -27.35
CA PRO A 671 2.68 11.59 -27.49
C PRO A 671 1.65 10.98 -26.53
N SER A 672 0.86 11.82 -25.87
CA SER A 672 -0.25 11.37 -25.02
C SER A 672 -1.27 10.51 -25.79
N ASN A 673 -1.83 9.51 -25.11
CA ASN A 673 -2.92 8.67 -25.58
C ASN A 673 -4.27 9.02 -24.93
N GLU A 674 -4.32 10.08 -24.13
CA GLU A 674 -5.55 10.62 -23.55
C GLU A 674 -6.64 10.84 -24.61
N GLY A 675 -7.86 10.39 -24.33
CA GLY A 675 -9.00 10.44 -25.26
C GLY A 675 -8.90 9.53 -26.50
N LYS A 676 -7.81 8.77 -26.70
CA LYS A 676 -7.65 7.86 -27.85
C LYS A 676 -8.03 6.43 -27.48
N ASN A 677 -8.85 5.81 -28.34
CA ASN A 677 -9.06 4.37 -28.30
C ASN A 677 -7.84 3.63 -28.91
N TYR A 678 -7.37 2.55 -28.28
CA TYR A 678 -6.22 1.76 -28.75
C TYR A 678 -6.45 1.06 -30.10
N TYR A 679 -7.70 0.87 -30.52
CA TYR A 679 -8.03 0.40 -31.87
C TYR A 679 -7.70 1.44 -32.96
N ASN A 680 -7.57 2.72 -32.61
CA ASN A 680 -7.36 3.79 -33.57
C ASN A 680 -5.92 3.80 -34.10
N ALA A 681 -5.77 4.09 -35.40
CA ALA A 681 -4.46 4.19 -36.04
C ALA A 681 -3.55 5.32 -35.50
N ASN A 682 -4.08 6.24 -34.68
CA ASN A 682 -3.34 7.34 -34.06
C ASN A 682 -2.97 7.09 -32.58
N TYR A 683 -3.25 5.91 -32.04
CA TYR A 683 -2.77 5.50 -30.72
C TYR A 683 -1.26 5.20 -30.79
N PHE A 684 -0.50 5.75 -29.85
CA PHE A 684 0.95 5.61 -29.78
C PHE A 684 1.31 4.41 -28.90
N PHE A 685 2.02 3.45 -29.48
CA PHE A 685 2.59 2.30 -28.76
C PHE A 685 4.08 2.55 -28.59
N MET A 686 4.63 2.36 -27.40
CA MET A 686 6.06 2.44 -27.10
C MET A 686 6.35 1.84 -25.73
N ASP A 687 7.11 0.75 -25.70
CA ASP A 687 7.59 0.10 -24.46
C ASP A 687 8.92 -0.64 -24.72
N GLN A 688 9.54 -1.19 -23.68
CA GLN A 688 10.90 -1.76 -23.69
C GLN A 688 11.13 -2.82 -24.77
N GLU A 689 10.13 -3.66 -25.04
CA GLU A 689 10.25 -4.79 -25.96
C GLU A 689 10.25 -4.39 -27.45
N ASP A 690 10.03 -3.11 -27.76
CA ASP A 690 10.23 -2.53 -29.10
C ASP A 690 11.71 -2.38 -29.48
N TYR A 691 12.62 -2.33 -28.49
CA TYR A 691 13.98 -1.81 -28.68
C TYR A 691 15.05 -2.91 -28.61
N SER A 692 16.13 -2.75 -29.39
CA SER A 692 17.26 -3.69 -29.42
C SER A 692 18.21 -3.54 -28.22
N GLU A 693 18.27 -2.34 -27.63
CA GLU A 693 19.09 -2.03 -26.45
C GLU A 693 18.21 -1.60 -25.27
N LEU A 694 17.94 -2.53 -24.33
CA LEU A 694 17.15 -2.27 -23.13
C LEU A 694 17.64 -1.03 -22.36
N ALA A 695 18.97 -0.87 -22.17
CA ALA A 695 19.52 0.28 -21.47
C ALA A 695 19.24 1.62 -22.18
N ALA A 696 19.18 1.65 -23.52
CA ALA A 696 18.82 2.88 -24.24
C ALA A 696 17.36 3.29 -23.96
N PHE A 697 16.44 2.32 -23.88
CA PHE A 697 15.06 2.57 -23.44
C PHE A 697 15.00 3.01 -21.98
N MET A 698 15.69 2.34 -21.05
CA MET A 698 15.69 2.71 -19.63
C MET A 698 16.25 4.12 -19.39
N CYS A 699 17.27 4.54 -20.13
CA CYS A 699 17.80 5.91 -20.05
C CYS A 699 16.80 6.94 -20.59
N PHE A 700 16.12 6.65 -21.71
CA PHE A 700 15.05 7.49 -22.22
C PHE A 700 13.88 7.60 -21.23
N ASP A 701 13.40 6.47 -20.70
CA ASP A 701 12.29 6.43 -19.74
C ASP A 701 12.63 7.16 -18.43
N LYS A 702 13.88 7.09 -17.95
CA LYS A 702 14.36 7.89 -16.83
C LYS A 702 14.29 9.40 -17.12
N ALA A 703 14.74 9.84 -18.30
CA ALA A 703 14.66 11.26 -18.68
C ALA A 703 13.23 11.72 -18.97
N ARG A 704 12.36 10.82 -19.47
CA ARG A 704 10.93 11.04 -19.64
C ARG A 704 10.28 11.30 -18.27
N LYS A 705 10.50 10.42 -17.30
CA LYS A 705 10.03 10.56 -15.91
C LYS A 705 10.61 11.77 -15.19
N GLU A 706 11.88 12.12 -15.44
CA GLU A 706 12.49 13.36 -14.94
C GLU A 706 11.74 14.60 -15.47
N VAL A 707 11.45 14.66 -16.77
CA VAL A 707 10.70 15.76 -17.37
C VAL A 707 9.24 15.79 -16.89
N GLU A 708 8.60 14.64 -16.73
CA GLU A 708 7.24 14.53 -16.19
C GLU A 708 7.16 14.98 -14.72
N ALA A 709 8.14 14.61 -13.89
CA ALA A 709 8.23 15.06 -12.49
C ALA A 709 8.45 16.58 -12.39
N LEU A 710 9.30 17.17 -13.23
CA LEU A 710 9.44 18.62 -13.30
C LEU A 710 8.12 19.29 -13.71
N LEU A 711 7.47 18.83 -14.78
CA LEU A 711 6.19 19.39 -15.24
C LEU A 711 5.09 19.28 -14.17
N ALA A 712 5.01 18.16 -13.45
CA ALA A 712 4.07 17.97 -12.34
C ALA A 712 4.39 18.92 -11.17
N ALA A 713 5.65 19.04 -10.75
CA ALA A 713 6.07 19.94 -9.67
C ALA A 713 5.82 21.42 -9.99
N TYR A 714 5.79 21.80 -11.28
CA TYR A 714 5.41 23.14 -11.75
C TYR A 714 3.89 23.34 -11.88
N GLU A 715 3.14 22.25 -12.09
CA GLU A 715 1.66 22.26 -12.09
C GLU A 715 1.09 22.29 -10.67
N GLU A 716 1.80 21.72 -9.69
CA GLU A 716 1.52 21.82 -8.26
C GLU A 716 1.93 23.18 -7.67
N ASN A 717 3.18 23.62 -7.90
CA ASN A 717 3.64 24.95 -7.50
C ASN A 717 4.47 25.63 -8.62
N PRO A 718 3.91 26.66 -9.30
CA PRO A 718 4.62 27.42 -10.33
C PRO A 718 5.92 28.11 -9.89
N GLU A 719 6.14 28.34 -8.59
CA GLU A 719 7.38 28.94 -8.07
C GLU A 719 8.60 28.00 -8.19
N ASN A 720 8.37 26.69 -8.35
CA ASN A 720 9.44 25.69 -8.53
C ASN A 720 10.20 25.81 -9.87
N LEU A 721 9.76 26.66 -10.81
CA LEU A 721 10.21 26.69 -12.21
C LEU A 721 11.71 27.00 -12.40
N ASP A 722 12.52 25.97 -12.61
CA ASP A 722 13.94 26.10 -13.02
C ASP A 722 14.13 25.91 -14.54
N LEU A 723 14.46 27.00 -15.23
CA LEU A 723 14.74 27.02 -16.67
C LEU A 723 16.07 26.32 -17.04
N ILE A 724 17.02 26.22 -16.12
CA ILE A 724 18.29 25.49 -16.32
C ILE A 724 18.03 24.00 -16.21
N ALA A 725 17.32 23.54 -15.17
CA ALA A 725 16.87 22.14 -15.05
C ALA A 725 16.05 21.72 -16.29
N ASN A 726 15.15 22.57 -16.79
CA ASN A 726 14.40 22.32 -18.02
C ASN A 726 15.30 22.14 -19.24
N THR A 727 16.32 22.98 -19.42
CA THR A 727 17.27 22.87 -20.54
C THR A 727 18.09 21.59 -20.44
N ASP A 728 18.57 21.25 -19.25
CA ASP A 728 19.34 20.05 -18.97
C ASP A 728 18.53 18.76 -19.17
N ALA A 729 17.29 18.72 -18.69
CA ALA A 729 16.38 17.58 -18.86
C ALA A 729 15.90 17.44 -20.33
N SER A 730 15.61 18.55 -21.01
CA SER A 730 15.29 18.58 -22.45
C SER A 730 16.46 18.07 -23.31
N TYR A 731 17.70 18.41 -22.93
CA TYR A 731 18.91 17.87 -23.56
C TYR A 731 19.02 16.35 -23.34
N ARG A 732 18.88 15.86 -22.09
CA ARG A 732 18.91 14.42 -21.78
C ARG A 732 17.83 13.63 -22.53
N LEU A 733 16.59 14.11 -22.51
CA LEU A 733 15.47 13.49 -23.23
C LEU A 733 15.76 13.38 -24.74
N THR A 734 16.27 14.45 -25.36
CA THR A 734 16.70 14.45 -26.77
C THR A 734 17.85 13.46 -27.02
N TYR A 735 18.84 13.45 -26.13
CA TYR A 735 20.05 12.63 -26.25
C TYR A 735 19.73 11.13 -26.21
N TYR A 736 18.88 10.68 -25.28
CA TYR A 736 18.49 9.28 -25.20
C TYR A 736 17.48 8.88 -26.28
N TYR A 737 16.52 9.75 -26.64
CA TYR A 737 15.58 9.45 -27.73
C TYR A 737 16.31 9.16 -29.05
N ASN A 738 17.33 9.96 -29.38
CA ASN A 738 18.16 9.79 -30.57
C ASN A 738 19.06 8.53 -30.53
N ARG A 739 19.12 7.80 -29.40
CA ARG A 739 19.83 6.53 -29.23
C ARG A 739 18.92 5.31 -29.27
N LEU A 740 17.60 5.49 -29.30
CA LEU A 740 16.64 4.40 -29.39
C LEU A 740 16.73 3.70 -30.76
N GLN A 741 16.95 2.40 -30.76
CA GLN A 741 16.97 1.56 -31.95
C GLN A 741 15.87 0.50 -31.85
N LEU A 742 14.95 0.49 -32.82
CA LEU A 742 13.90 -0.53 -32.89
C LEU A 742 14.51 -1.91 -33.20
N ARG A 743 13.89 -2.97 -32.69
CA ARG A 743 14.26 -4.36 -33.04
C ARG A 743 13.92 -4.65 -34.50
N GLY A 744 14.87 -5.22 -35.24
CA GLY A 744 14.69 -5.53 -36.67
C GLY A 744 13.71 -6.67 -36.98
N THR A 745 13.14 -7.34 -35.97
CA THR A 745 12.12 -8.39 -36.14
C THR A 745 11.26 -8.49 -34.89
N THR A 746 9.94 -8.50 -35.07
CA THR A 746 8.95 -8.74 -34.00
C THR A 746 8.56 -10.21 -33.93
N SER A 747 8.09 -10.65 -32.76
CA SER A 747 7.52 -11.99 -32.56
C SER A 747 6.01 -11.92 -32.35
N VAL A 748 5.29 -12.77 -33.09
CA VAL A 748 3.83 -12.93 -32.98
C VAL A 748 3.41 -14.25 -32.33
N ILE A 749 4.34 -15.00 -31.72
CA ILE A 749 4.11 -16.37 -31.21
C ILE A 749 2.92 -16.41 -30.24
N HIS A 750 2.98 -15.64 -29.14
CA HIS A 750 1.95 -15.67 -28.10
C HIS A 750 0.62 -15.06 -28.58
N LEU A 751 0.64 -14.03 -29.44
CA LEU A 751 -0.56 -13.47 -30.06
C LEU A 751 -1.26 -14.51 -30.96
N ASN A 752 -0.50 -15.23 -31.78
CA ASN A 752 -1.05 -16.28 -32.65
C ASN A 752 -1.61 -17.46 -31.83
N LYS A 753 -0.94 -17.86 -30.74
CA LYS A 753 -1.46 -18.87 -29.81
C LYS A 753 -2.78 -18.45 -29.18
N LEU A 754 -2.90 -17.20 -28.72
CA LEU A 754 -4.16 -16.70 -28.15
C LEU A 754 -5.29 -16.67 -29.19
N ILE A 755 -5.02 -16.23 -30.42
CA ILE A 755 -5.98 -16.28 -31.53
C ILE A 755 -6.42 -17.74 -31.82
N GLN A 756 -5.48 -18.70 -31.82
CA GLN A 756 -5.78 -20.13 -31.99
C GLN A 756 -6.61 -20.70 -30.81
N LYS A 757 -6.31 -20.30 -29.57
CA LYS A 757 -7.08 -20.66 -28.36
C LYS A 757 -8.52 -20.15 -28.44
N CYS A 758 -8.73 -18.90 -28.88
CA CYS A 758 -10.07 -18.33 -29.11
C CYS A 758 -10.82 -19.04 -30.24
N ALA A 759 -10.14 -19.38 -31.35
CA ALA A 759 -10.75 -20.13 -32.45
C ALA A 759 -11.15 -21.56 -32.04
N ALA A 760 -10.33 -22.23 -31.21
CA ALA A 760 -10.62 -23.57 -30.68
C ALA A 760 -11.76 -23.57 -29.64
N ALA A 761 -11.93 -22.48 -28.88
CA ALA A 761 -13.03 -22.31 -27.93
C ALA A 761 -14.40 -22.13 -28.61
N ASN A 762 -14.44 -21.75 -29.89
CA ASN A 762 -15.64 -21.70 -30.72
C ASN A 762 -16.82 -20.90 -30.11
N TYR A 763 -16.53 -19.76 -29.46
CA TYR A 763 -17.53 -18.86 -28.87
C TYR A 763 -18.59 -18.44 -29.89
N GLN A 764 -19.89 -18.59 -29.59
CA GLN A 764 -20.99 -18.18 -30.48
C GLN A 764 -21.64 -16.87 -30.01
N GLN A 765 -22.12 -16.06 -30.95
CA GLN A 765 -22.79 -14.79 -30.64
C GLN A 765 -24.07 -14.97 -29.79
N ALA A 766 -24.74 -16.13 -29.89
CA ALA A 766 -25.96 -16.41 -29.14
C ALA A 766 -25.73 -16.62 -27.64
N ASP A 767 -24.49 -16.95 -27.23
CA ASP A 767 -24.18 -17.33 -25.85
C ASP A 767 -23.88 -16.12 -24.95
N TYR A 768 -23.77 -14.91 -25.51
CA TYR A 768 -23.22 -13.72 -24.83
C TYR A 768 -24.07 -12.45 -25.02
N THR A 769 -23.92 -11.49 -24.09
CA THR A 769 -24.53 -10.15 -24.24
C THR A 769 -23.93 -9.40 -25.43
N ALA A 770 -24.75 -8.67 -26.18
CA ALA A 770 -24.34 -7.95 -27.39
C ALA A 770 -23.16 -6.99 -27.17
N ALA A 771 -23.08 -6.33 -26.00
CA ALA A 771 -21.98 -5.45 -25.64
C ALA A 771 -20.65 -6.21 -25.46
N SER A 772 -20.65 -7.31 -24.71
CA SER A 772 -19.44 -8.12 -24.49
C SER A 772 -18.99 -8.85 -25.76
N TRP A 773 -19.94 -9.34 -26.57
CA TRP A 773 -19.65 -9.93 -27.87
C TRP A 773 -19.01 -8.92 -28.84
N SER A 774 -19.54 -7.69 -28.89
CA SER A 774 -18.97 -6.61 -29.71
C SER A 774 -17.54 -6.27 -29.29
N ALA A 775 -17.27 -6.21 -27.98
CA ALA A 775 -15.93 -5.99 -27.46
C ALA A 775 -14.96 -7.13 -27.85
N TYR A 776 -15.36 -8.39 -27.66
CA TYR A 776 -14.59 -9.57 -28.09
C TYR A 776 -14.31 -9.58 -29.60
N GLN A 777 -15.34 -9.36 -30.43
CA GLN A 777 -15.20 -9.39 -31.88
C GLN A 777 -14.30 -8.26 -32.39
N THR A 778 -14.37 -7.06 -31.79
CA THR A 778 -13.47 -5.95 -32.11
C THR A 778 -12.02 -6.29 -31.73
N ALA A 779 -11.81 -6.87 -30.55
CA ALA A 779 -10.48 -7.27 -30.07
C ALA A 779 -9.86 -8.38 -30.91
N TYR A 780 -10.65 -9.39 -31.29
CA TYR A 780 -10.22 -10.49 -32.15
C TYR A 780 -9.86 -10.02 -33.55
N ASN A 781 -10.68 -9.15 -34.15
CA ASN A 781 -10.40 -8.57 -35.46
C ASN A 781 -9.13 -7.70 -35.44
N PHE A 782 -8.93 -6.90 -34.39
CA PHE A 782 -7.70 -6.13 -34.18
C PHE A 782 -6.48 -7.04 -34.01
N ALA A 783 -6.57 -8.09 -33.19
CA ALA A 783 -5.51 -9.06 -32.97
C ALA A 783 -5.08 -9.77 -34.27
N VAL A 784 -6.04 -10.21 -35.09
CA VAL A 784 -5.75 -10.81 -36.40
C VAL A 784 -5.10 -9.79 -37.36
N ALA A 785 -5.60 -8.56 -37.40
CA ALA A 785 -5.02 -7.49 -38.23
C ALA A 785 -3.59 -7.12 -37.80
N VAL A 786 -3.34 -6.99 -36.49
CA VAL A 786 -2.01 -6.70 -35.93
C VAL A 786 -1.04 -7.83 -36.24
N LYS A 787 -1.44 -9.09 -36.01
CA LYS A 787 -0.60 -10.26 -36.35
C LYS A 787 -0.21 -10.26 -37.83
N ASN A 788 -1.19 -10.07 -38.72
CA ASN A 788 -0.96 -10.14 -40.16
C ASN A 788 -0.11 -8.96 -40.66
N ALA A 789 -0.27 -7.77 -40.08
CA ALA A 789 0.55 -6.60 -40.40
C ALA A 789 1.98 -6.73 -39.89
N ALA A 790 2.19 -7.29 -38.70
CA ALA A 790 3.52 -7.59 -38.16
C ALA A 790 4.27 -8.63 -39.02
N LEU A 791 3.59 -9.70 -39.45
CA LEU A 791 4.14 -10.71 -40.36
C LEU A 791 4.44 -10.18 -41.78
N ALA A 792 3.84 -9.04 -42.16
CA ALA A 792 4.05 -8.40 -43.45
C ALA A 792 5.10 -7.27 -43.40
N ASP A 793 5.59 -6.87 -42.22
CA ASP A 793 6.61 -5.83 -42.11
C ASP A 793 8.00 -6.37 -42.45
N THR A 794 8.50 -5.96 -43.62
CA THR A 794 9.88 -6.21 -44.07
C THR A 794 10.83 -5.04 -43.77
N THR A 795 10.36 -3.99 -43.10
CA THR A 795 11.10 -2.74 -42.86
C THR A 795 11.65 -2.59 -41.45
N GLY A 796 11.19 -3.41 -40.49
CA GLY A 796 11.60 -3.30 -39.08
C GLY A 796 11.03 -2.05 -38.40
N THR A 797 9.86 -1.60 -38.84
CA THR A 797 9.15 -0.43 -38.28
C THR A 797 7.95 -0.81 -37.43
N TYR A 798 7.50 -2.08 -37.47
CA TYR A 798 6.44 -2.58 -36.61
C TYR A 798 6.90 -2.69 -35.15
N ARG A 799 6.03 -2.28 -34.23
CA ARG A 799 6.28 -2.30 -32.79
C ARG A 799 5.81 -3.59 -32.14
N GLN A 800 6.64 -4.16 -31.28
CA GLN A 800 6.32 -5.31 -30.44
C GLN A 800 5.29 -4.94 -29.37
N SER A 801 5.39 -3.76 -28.77
CA SER A 801 4.42 -3.24 -27.79
C SER A 801 2.98 -3.19 -28.33
N LYS A 802 2.81 -3.02 -29.64
CA LYS A 802 1.51 -3.12 -30.32
C LYS A 802 0.99 -4.55 -30.43
N ILE A 803 1.89 -5.54 -30.55
CA ILE A 803 1.57 -6.97 -30.55
C ILE A 803 1.24 -7.45 -29.12
N SER A 804 2.01 -7.01 -28.13
CA SER A 804 1.74 -7.19 -26.69
C SER A 804 0.34 -6.65 -26.36
N ALA A 805 0.07 -5.38 -26.67
CA ALA A 805 -1.23 -4.75 -26.46
C ALA A 805 -2.38 -5.46 -27.22
N ALA A 806 -2.14 -6.01 -28.42
CA ALA A 806 -3.15 -6.76 -29.15
C ALA A 806 -3.47 -8.13 -28.49
N ARG A 807 -2.46 -8.81 -27.92
CA ARG A 807 -2.67 -10.02 -27.08
C ARG A 807 -3.48 -9.65 -25.84
N HIS A 808 -3.01 -8.63 -25.12
CA HIS A 808 -3.61 -8.12 -23.90
C HIS A 808 -5.08 -7.79 -24.08
N MET A 809 -5.43 -7.00 -25.09
CA MET A 809 -6.81 -6.56 -25.33
C MET A 809 -7.72 -7.70 -25.80
N LEU A 810 -7.21 -8.66 -26.59
CA LEU A 810 -7.97 -9.89 -26.89
C LEU A 810 -8.23 -10.71 -25.62
N MET A 811 -7.22 -10.90 -24.78
CA MET A 811 -7.37 -11.65 -23.53
C MET A 811 -8.38 -10.98 -22.58
N LYS A 812 -8.28 -9.65 -22.41
CA LYS A 812 -9.20 -8.84 -21.62
C LYS A 812 -10.64 -8.89 -22.15
N ALA A 813 -10.82 -8.91 -23.47
CA ALA A 813 -12.14 -9.02 -24.09
C ALA A 813 -12.74 -10.45 -24.01
N VAL A 814 -11.91 -11.50 -23.97
CA VAL A 814 -12.34 -12.88 -23.67
C VAL A 814 -12.79 -13.01 -22.22
N LEU A 815 -12.00 -12.50 -21.27
CA LEU A 815 -12.39 -12.45 -19.84
C LEU A 815 -13.62 -11.55 -19.60
N GLY A 816 -13.85 -10.57 -20.47
CA GLY A 816 -15.02 -9.69 -20.46
C GLY A 816 -16.29 -10.27 -21.09
N LEU A 817 -16.28 -11.50 -21.62
CA LEU A 817 -17.46 -12.16 -22.18
C LEU A 817 -18.49 -12.43 -21.08
N LYS A 818 -19.67 -11.79 -21.16
CA LYS A 818 -20.79 -11.99 -20.24
C LYS A 818 -21.85 -12.88 -20.87
N PRO A 819 -22.30 -13.98 -20.23
CA PRO A 819 -23.37 -14.84 -20.74
C PRO A 819 -24.62 -14.06 -21.16
N PHE A 820 -25.36 -14.58 -22.13
CA PHE A 820 -26.63 -14.02 -22.57
C PHE A 820 -27.63 -13.98 -21.41
N VAL A 821 -28.17 -12.79 -21.14
CA VAL A 821 -29.29 -12.58 -20.20
C VAL A 821 -30.52 -12.25 -21.05
N PRO A 822 -31.67 -12.93 -20.87
CA PRO A 822 -32.89 -12.60 -21.59
C PRO A 822 -33.40 -11.20 -21.24
N PHE A 823 -34.27 -10.65 -22.10
CA PHE A 823 -35.01 -9.42 -21.79
C PHE A 823 -35.96 -9.63 -20.59
N ALA A 824 -36.26 -8.54 -19.90
CA ALA A 824 -37.31 -8.50 -18.89
C ALA A 824 -38.69 -8.85 -19.51
N ASP A 825 -39.60 -9.37 -18.70
CA ASP A 825 -41.00 -9.56 -19.08
C ASP A 825 -41.75 -8.22 -19.02
N TYR A 826 -42.42 -7.88 -20.11
CA TYR A 826 -43.21 -6.67 -20.29
C TYR A 826 -44.73 -6.92 -20.32
N LEU A 827 -45.19 -8.18 -20.20
CA LEU A 827 -46.61 -8.56 -20.34
C LEU A 827 -47.55 -7.72 -19.47
N GLN A 828 -47.19 -7.49 -18.22
CA GLN A 828 -48.00 -6.69 -17.28
C GLN A 828 -47.98 -5.19 -17.63
N LEU A 829 -46.84 -4.66 -18.09
CA LEU A 829 -46.72 -3.26 -18.54
C LEU A 829 -47.60 -3.01 -19.76
N ASP A 830 -47.51 -3.89 -20.77
CA ASP A 830 -48.26 -3.77 -22.02
C ASP A 830 -49.78 -3.97 -21.82
N TYR A 831 -50.17 -4.87 -20.91
CA TYR A 831 -51.56 -5.00 -20.48
C TYR A 831 -52.11 -3.71 -19.86
N TYR A 832 -51.38 -3.08 -18.94
CA TYR A 832 -51.81 -1.80 -18.36
C TYR A 832 -51.76 -0.64 -19.36
N VAL A 833 -50.81 -0.61 -20.30
CA VAL A 833 -50.84 0.37 -21.41
C VAL A 833 -52.08 0.19 -22.29
N GLN A 834 -52.51 -1.05 -22.57
CA GLN A 834 -53.76 -1.28 -23.29
C GLN A 834 -54.96 -0.79 -22.48
N GLN A 835 -55.09 -1.21 -21.22
CA GLN A 835 -56.22 -0.83 -20.35
C GLN A 835 -56.29 0.69 -20.12
N ALA A 836 -55.16 1.37 -19.96
CA ALA A 836 -55.10 2.83 -19.84
C ALA A 836 -55.63 3.54 -21.10
N ASN A 837 -55.28 3.06 -22.31
CA ASN A 837 -55.81 3.60 -23.56
C ASN A 837 -57.32 3.33 -23.72
N GLU A 838 -57.81 2.15 -23.35
CA GLU A 838 -59.25 1.83 -23.36
C GLU A 838 -60.04 2.72 -22.38
N MET A 839 -59.50 2.95 -21.18
CA MET A 839 -60.07 3.85 -20.17
C MET A 839 -60.10 5.30 -20.65
N LEU A 840 -59.03 5.79 -21.28
CA LEU A 840 -58.94 7.17 -21.81
C LEU A 840 -59.95 7.44 -22.94
N ASN A 841 -60.32 6.41 -23.71
CA ASN A 841 -61.33 6.51 -24.78
C ASN A 841 -62.78 6.36 -24.30
N THR A 842 -63.01 5.91 -23.06
CA THR A 842 -64.34 5.59 -22.53
C THR A 842 -64.75 6.42 -21.30
N MET A 843 -63.80 7.10 -20.66
CA MET A 843 -64.04 7.95 -19.50
C MET A 843 -64.79 9.25 -19.84
N ASP A 844 -65.86 9.52 -19.09
CA ASP A 844 -66.43 10.86 -18.98
C ASP A 844 -65.56 11.74 -18.07
N PHE A 845 -64.67 12.51 -18.68
CA PHE A 845 -63.77 13.44 -17.99
C PHE A 845 -64.50 14.52 -17.18
N SER A 846 -65.79 14.78 -17.41
CA SER A 846 -66.56 15.77 -16.63
C SER A 846 -66.85 15.32 -15.19
N GLN A 847 -66.59 14.05 -14.87
CA GLN A 847 -66.82 13.47 -13.54
C GLN A 847 -65.58 13.52 -12.63
N TYR A 848 -64.39 13.90 -13.13
CA TYR A 848 -63.12 13.79 -12.40
C TYR A 848 -62.34 15.11 -12.36
N THR A 849 -61.45 15.24 -11.36
CA THR A 849 -60.63 16.45 -11.18
C THR A 849 -59.55 16.54 -12.26
N SER A 850 -59.35 17.75 -12.80
CA SER A 850 -58.37 18.01 -13.87
C SER A 850 -56.95 17.62 -13.49
N ALA A 851 -56.57 17.74 -12.22
CA ALA A 851 -55.26 17.33 -11.71
C ALA A 851 -55.05 15.81 -11.81
N SER A 852 -56.03 15.00 -11.38
CA SER A 852 -55.94 13.54 -11.47
C SER A 852 -55.91 13.05 -12.93
N ILE A 853 -56.70 13.66 -13.81
CA ILE A 853 -56.68 13.38 -15.26
C ILE A 853 -55.30 13.71 -15.87
N GLN A 854 -54.70 14.86 -15.50
CA GLN A 854 -53.38 15.25 -15.98
C GLN A 854 -52.28 14.30 -15.49
N ALA A 855 -52.33 13.85 -14.23
CA ALA A 855 -51.40 12.86 -13.69
C ALA A 855 -51.49 11.53 -14.45
N PHE A 856 -52.70 11.02 -14.68
CA PHE A 856 -52.93 9.80 -15.45
C PHE A 856 -52.36 9.89 -16.88
N ILE A 857 -52.69 10.96 -17.61
CA ILE A 857 -52.19 11.17 -18.97
C ILE A 857 -50.66 11.33 -19.00
N ALA A 858 -50.07 12.02 -18.03
CA ALA A 858 -48.62 12.16 -17.92
C ALA A 858 -47.91 10.82 -17.71
N THR A 859 -48.42 9.98 -16.79
CA THR A 859 -47.87 8.65 -16.53
C THR A 859 -48.04 7.69 -17.70
N LEU A 860 -49.18 7.74 -18.41
CA LEU A 860 -49.38 6.96 -19.64
C LEU A 860 -48.37 7.35 -20.73
N ASN A 861 -48.18 8.65 -20.98
CA ASN A 861 -47.19 9.14 -21.94
C ASN A 861 -45.75 8.75 -21.57
N ALA A 862 -45.38 8.86 -20.29
CA ALA A 862 -44.08 8.43 -19.78
C ALA A 862 -43.87 6.91 -19.96
N THR A 863 -44.91 6.11 -19.71
CA THR A 863 -44.86 4.65 -19.87
C THR A 863 -44.79 4.23 -21.34
N GLN A 864 -45.47 4.93 -22.24
CA GLN A 864 -45.37 4.69 -23.69
C GLN A 864 -44.00 5.09 -24.25
N ALA A 865 -43.29 6.02 -23.62
CA ALA A 865 -41.90 6.35 -23.91
C ALA A 865 -40.87 5.49 -23.16
N PHE A 866 -41.30 4.51 -22.35
CA PHE A 866 -40.40 3.70 -21.53
C PHE A 866 -39.56 2.72 -22.38
N ARG A 867 -38.30 2.55 -21.98
CA ARG A 867 -37.30 1.79 -22.74
C ARG A 867 -37.58 0.28 -22.75
N ARG A 868 -37.37 -0.35 -23.92
CA ARG A 868 -37.71 -1.76 -24.20
C ARG A 868 -36.50 -2.70 -24.27
N ASP A 869 -35.37 -2.26 -23.73
CA ASP A 869 -34.07 -2.94 -23.71
C ASP A 869 -33.61 -3.28 -22.27
N ILE A 870 -34.55 -3.36 -21.32
CA ILE A 870 -34.27 -3.83 -19.95
C ILE A 870 -34.04 -5.35 -19.97
N THR A 871 -32.99 -5.81 -19.29
CA THR A 871 -32.65 -7.23 -19.11
C THR A 871 -33.32 -7.82 -17.86
N ALA A 872 -33.48 -9.15 -17.81
CA ALA A 872 -34.26 -9.82 -16.76
C ALA A 872 -33.68 -9.68 -15.33
N ASP A 873 -32.39 -9.38 -15.19
CA ASP A 873 -31.75 -9.01 -13.92
C ASP A 873 -32.21 -7.63 -13.40
N GLN A 874 -32.85 -6.83 -14.24
CA GLN A 874 -33.41 -5.51 -13.93
C GLN A 874 -34.95 -5.48 -13.97
N GLN A 875 -35.61 -6.64 -13.89
CA GLN A 875 -37.08 -6.80 -13.97
C GLN A 875 -37.86 -5.79 -13.11
N ALA A 876 -37.40 -5.52 -11.89
CA ALA A 876 -38.02 -4.57 -10.95
C ALA A 876 -38.21 -3.15 -11.51
N LEU A 877 -37.43 -2.72 -12.52
CA LEU A 877 -37.63 -1.43 -13.20
C LEU A 877 -38.86 -1.44 -14.12
N VAL A 878 -39.16 -2.59 -14.75
CA VAL A 878 -40.36 -2.77 -15.56
C VAL A 878 -41.59 -2.91 -14.66
N ASP A 879 -41.46 -3.69 -13.58
CA ASP A 879 -42.52 -3.90 -12.59
C ASP A 879 -42.93 -2.57 -11.92
N ALA A 880 -41.95 -1.75 -11.52
CA ALA A 880 -42.20 -0.42 -10.94
C ALA A 880 -42.89 0.54 -11.92
N GLN A 881 -42.54 0.50 -13.21
CA GLN A 881 -43.22 1.30 -14.23
C GLN A 881 -44.66 0.81 -14.47
N ALA A 882 -44.90 -0.51 -14.39
CA ALA A 882 -46.23 -1.10 -14.49
C ALA A 882 -47.10 -0.71 -13.29
N GLN A 883 -46.56 -0.77 -12.06
CA GLN A 883 -47.25 -0.32 -10.86
C GLN A 883 -47.57 1.18 -10.91
N ALA A 884 -46.63 2.02 -11.34
CA ALA A 884 -46.86 3.46 -11.48
C ALA A 884 -48.02 3.79 -12.46
N LEU A 885 -48.14 3.06 -13.57
CA LEU A 885 -49.27 3.23 -14.49
C LEU A 885 -50.59 2.71 -13.88
N TYR A 886 -50.56 1.57 -13.19
CA TYR A 886 -51.72 1.04 -12.46
C TYR A 886 -52.24 2.05 -11.43
N ASP A 887 -51.36 2.59 -10.57
CA ASP A 887 -51.71 3.57 -9.54
C ASP A 887 -52.29 4.86 -10.17
N ALA A 888 -51.76 5.27 -11.33
CA ALA A 888 -52.25 6.44 -12.06
C ALA A 888 -53.61 6.21 -12.75
N MET A 889 -53.92 4.98 -13.18
CA MET A 889 -55.25 4.60 -13.70
C MET A 889 -56.31 4.59 -12.61
N TYR A 890 -56.03 3.94 -11.48
CA TYR A 890 -57.01 3.71 -10.41
C TYR A 890 -57.05 4.84 -9.36
N GLY A 891 -56.09 5.77 -9.38
CA GLY A 891 -56.04 6.97 -8.52
C GLY A 891 -56.85 8.18 -9.02
N LEU A 892 -57.77 8.01 -9.98
CA LEU A 892 -58.58 9.11 -10.52
C LEU A 892 -59.64 9.61 -9.53
N VAL A 893 -59.71 10.93 -9.33
CA VAL A 893 -60.47 11.56 -8.22
C VAL A 893 -61.73 12.23 -8.75
N TYR A 894 -62.91 11.91 -8.20
CA TYR A 894 -64.20 12.47 -8.60
C TYR A 894 -64.38 13.96 -8.24
N LEU A 895 -65.15 14.69 -9.07
CA LEU A 895 -65.51 16.10 -8.89
C LEU A 895 -66.57 16.33 -7.80
N LEU A 896 -67.51 15.40 -7.63
CA LEU A 896 -68.52 15.38 -6.57
C LEU A 896 -68.71 13.93 -6.10
N PRO A 897 -68.49 13.62 -4.80
CA PRO A 897 -68.62 12.25 -4.32
C PRO A 897 -70.10 11.81 -4.28
N PRO A 898 -70.41 10.54 -4.64
CA PRO A 898 -71.76 9.99 -4.56
C PRO A 898 -72.25 9.92 -3.10
N GLY A 899 -73.48 10.38 -2.86
CA GLY A 899 -73.98 10.61 -1.49
C GLY A 899 -75.51 10.67 -1.38
N ILE A 900 -75.97 11.02 -0.18
CA ILE A 900 -77.38 11.16 0.18
C ILE A 900 -77.54 12.43 1.05
N ALA A 901 -78.66 13.13 0.91
CA ALA A 901 -78.96 14.35 1.63
C ALA A 901 -80.43 14.36 2.09
N PRO A 902 -80.75 14.93 3.27
CA PRO A 902 -82.12 14.99 3.77
C PRO A 902 -83.02 15.90 2.93
N VAL A 903 -84.31 15.60 2.97
CA VAL A 903 -85.40 16.39 2.38
C VAL A 903 -86.34 16.75 3.54
N LEU A 904 -86.79 18.01 3.57
CA LEU A 904 -87.75 18.51 4.56
C LEU A 904 -89.04 17.70 4.49
N ASP A 905 -89.49 17.11 5.61
CA ASP A 905 -90.81 16.50 5.67
C ASP A 905 -91.90 17.58 5.80
N SER A 906 -93.08 17.25 5.32
CA SER A 906 -94.31 18.06 5.43
C SER A 906 -95.09 17.78 6.73
N SER A 907 -94.68 16.79 7.50
CA SER A 907 -95.19 16.53 8.86
C SER A 907 -94.65 17.55 9.86
N VAL A 908 -95.31 17.61 11.03
CA VAL A 908 -94.86 18.42 12.17
C VAL A 908 -94.67 17.56 13.41
N ASP A 909 -93.77 17.99 14.29
CA ASP A 909 -93.62 17.43 15.63
C ASP A 909 -94.82 17.80 16.54
N TYR A 910 -94.78 17.31 17.79
CA TYR A 910 -95.81 17.61 18.79
C TYR A 910 -95.98 19.12 19.09
N TYR A 911 -94.93 19.91 18.87
CA TYR A 911 -94.92 21.36 19.09
C TYR A 911 -95.31 22.17 17.84
N GLY A 912 -95.52 21.52 16.69
CA GLY A 912 -95.89 22.16 15.42
C GLY A 912 -94.72 22.56 14.52
N ASN A 913 -93.48 22.14 14.82
CA ASN A 913 -92.31 22.40 13.98
C ASN A 913 -92.19 21.37 12.85
N PRO A 914 -91.80 21.76 11.62
CA PRO A 914 -91.55 20.80 10.54
C PRO A 914 -90.42 19.82 10.87
N ILE A 915 -90.70 18.52 10.80
CA ILE A 915 -89.67 17.50 11.05
C ILE A 915 -88.67 17.49 9.89
N THR A 916 -87.39 17.63 10.22
CA THR A 916 -86.29 17.51 9.24
C THR A 916 -85.45 16.28 9.56
N PRO A 917 -85.49 15.24 8.74
CA PRO A 917 -84.66 14.06 8.91
C PRO A 917 -83.16 14.40 8.99
N VAL A 918 -82.47 13.84 9.97
CA VAL A 918 -81.03 14.04 10.21
C VAL A 918 -80.27 12.83 9.66
N VAL A 919 -79.40 13.07 8.68
CA VAL A 919 -78.52 12.04 8.10
C VAL A 919 -77.14 12.13 8.73
N VAL A 920 -76.73 11.07 9.43
CA VAL A 920 -75.38 10.92 10.02
C VAL A 920 -74.56 9.93 9.20
N ASN A 921 -73.28 10.24 8.95
CA ASN A 921 -72.36 9.44 8.14
C ASN A 921 -70.94 9.46 8.75
N ASN A 922 -70.83 9.10 10.03
CA ASN A 922 -69.58 9.26 10.79
C ASN A 922 -68.62 8.07 10.57
N SER A 923 -69.15 6.87 10.33
CA SER A 923 -68.36 5.68 10.04
C SER A 923 -69.20 4.63 9.28
N PRO A 924 -68.60 3.55 8.73
CA PRO A 924 -69.37 2.45 8.14
C PRO A 924 -70.38 1.77 9.09
N THR A 925 -70.20 1.89 10.41
CA THR A 925 -71.11 1.36 11.45
C THR A 925 -72.01 2.42 12.08
N GLN A 926 -71.71 3.71 11.89
CA GLN A 926 -72.47 4.87 12.37
C GLN A 926 -73.01 5.68 11.18
N ARG A 927 -73.97 5.07 10.47
CA ARG A 927 -74.73 5.65 9.36
C ARG A 927 -76.20 5.56 9.70
N PHE A 928 -76.78 6.67 10.14
CA PHE A 928 -78.14 6.71 10.69
C PHE A 928 -79.00 7.76 9.97
N ILE A 929 -80.30 7.52 9.96
CA ILE A 929 -81.33 8.49 9.57
C ILE A 929 -82.39 8.51 10.67
N PHE A 930 -82.43 9.59 11.44
CA PHE A 930 -83.43 9.85 12.48
C PHE A 930 -84.15 11.19 12.18
N GLY A 931 -85.02 11.67 13.06
CA GLY A 931 -86.00 12.70 12.71
C GLY A 931 -87.10 12.12 11.82
N LEU A 932 -87.72 11.04 12.29
CA LEU A 932 -88.76 10.28 11.57
C LEU A 932 -90.12 10.48 12.24
N THR A 933 -91.20 10.29 11.48
CA THR A 933 -92.56 10.21 12.02
C THR A 933 -92.91 8.81 12.50
N TYR A 934 -93.87 8.72 13.43
CA TYR A 934 -94.54 7.45 13.78
C TYR A 934 -95.03 6.72 12.51
N GLY A 935 -94.78 5.41 12.43
CA GLY A 935 -94.88 4.62 11.20
C GLY A 935 -93.55 4.44 10.44
N GLY A 936 -92.50 5.15 10.85
CA GLY A 936 -91.12 4.90 10.42
C GLY A 936 -90.70 5.56 9.10
N PHE A 937 -89.65 5.00 8.48
CA PHE A 937 -88.92 5.61 7.37
C PHE A 937 -89.71 5.62 6.05
N GLN A 938 -89.79 6.79 5.41
CA GLN A 938 -90.35 6.98 4.06
C GLN A 938 -89.27 7.38 3.05
N ASP A 939 -89.38 6.87 1.82
CA ASP A 939 -88.41 7.10 0.74
C ASP A 939 -88.29 8.59 0.34
N SER A 940 -89.28 9.40 0.69
CA SER A 940 -89.35 10.86 0.50
C SER A 940 -88.44 11.67 1.42
N PHE A 941 -87.99 11.12 2.54
CA PHE A 941 -87.19 11.81 3.57
C PHE A 941 -85.76 12.17 3.13
N VAL A 942 -85.31 11.62 2.00
CA VAL A 942 -83.93 11.73 1.52
C VAL A 942 -83.88 11.77 0.00
N ARG A 943 -82.85 12.43 -0.56
CA ARG A 943 -82.51 12.41 -1.98
C ARG A 943 -81.06 12.00 -2.18
N THR A 944 -80.75 11.38 -3.31
CA THR A 944 -79.37 11.07 -3.68
C THR A 944 -78.68 12.26 -4.34
N ILE A 945 -77.34 12.28 -4.26
CA ILE A 945 -76.46 13.26 -4.90
C ILE A 945 -75.26 12.54 -5.53
N GLY A 946 -74.55 13.20 -6.46
CA GLY A 946 -73.37 12.61 -7.12
C GLY A 946 -73.67 11.35 -7.95
N GLY A 947 -74.85 11.28 -8.58
CA GLY A 947 -75.24 10.16 -9.45
C GLY A 947 -75.61 8.85 -8.74
N ALA A 948 -75.68 8.83 -7.41
CA ALA A 948 -76.05 7.65 -6.65
C ALA A 948 -77.55 7.28 -6.77
N VAL A 949 -77.86 6.01 -6.56
CA VAL A 949 -79.21 5.41 -6.56
C VAL A 949 -79.54 4.85 -5.17
N LEU A 950 -80.79 4.98 -4.75
CA LEU A 950 -81.30 4.57 -3.45
C LEU A 950 -82.04 3.22 -3.53
N SER A 951 -81.93 2.38 -2.50
CA SER A 951 -82.72 1.17 -2.33
C SER A 951 -83.05 0.94 -0.86
N VAL A 952 -84.34 0.88 -0.51
CA VAL A 952 -84.82 0.73 0.87
C VAL A 952 -85.19 -0.73 1.13
N VAL A 953 -84.70 -1.28 2.24
CA VAL A 953 -85.01 -2.64 2.72
C VAL A 953 -85.58 -2.52 4.14
N PRO A 954 -86.92 -2.61 4.31
CA PRO A 954 -87.58 -2.59 5.62
C PRO A 954 -87.13 -3.71 6.58
N THR A 955 -87.60 -3.66 7.83
CA THR A 955 -87.42 -4.74 8.80
C THR A 955 -88.37 -5.91 8.51
N SER A 956 -88.35 -6.95 9.35
CA SER A 956 -89.35 -8.03 9.32
C SER A 956 -90.74 -7.62 9.84
N PHE A 957 -90.84 -6.47 10.52
CA PHE A 957 -92.06 -6.02 11.19
C PHE A 957 -92.66 -4.75 10.58
N GLY A 958 -91.82 -3.87 10.02
CA GLY A 958 -92.28 -2.63 9.39
C GLY A 958 -91.14 -1.76 8.84
N ARG A 959 -91.38 -0.45 8.76
CA ARG A 959 -90.41 0.56 8.28
C ARG A 959 -89.69 1.30 9.41
N GLY A 960 -89.79 0.77 10.63
CA GLY A 960 -89.17 1.29 11.83
C GLY A 960 -87.65 1.12 11.93
N THR A 961 -87.15 1.22 13.15
CA THR A 961 -85.74 1.13 13.54
C THR A 961 -85.05 -0.09 12.95
N GLY A 962 -83.92 0.15 12.28
CA GLY A 962 -83.15 -0.88 11.58
C GLY A 962 -83.49 -1.05 10.10
N THR A 963 -84.48 -0.33 9.56
CA THR A 963 -84.73 -0.25 8.10
C THR A 963 -83.47 0.21 7.37
N ARG A 964 -83.01 -0.57 6.39
CA ARG A 964 -81.73 -0.37 5.68
C ARG A 964 -81.91 0.44 4.42
N VAL A 965 -81.38 1.65 4.42
CA VAL A 965 -81.34 2.56 3.25
C VAL A 965 -79.99 2.41 2.57
N ARG A 966 -79.95 1.61 1.50
CA ARG A 966 -78.75 1.33 0.71
C ARG A 966 -78.54 2.41 -0.35
N LEU A 967 -77.31 2.87 -0.46
CA LEU A 967 -76.85 3.82 -1.49
C LEU A 967 -75.91 3.08 -2.44
N ALA A 968 -76.18 3.13 -3.73
CA ALA A 968 -75.41 2.45 -4.77
C ALA A 968 -74.92 3.41 -5.86
N PHE A 969 -73.75 3.13 -6.43
CA PHE A 969 -73.17 3.84 -7.56
C PHE A 969 -72.49 2.82 -8.50
N GLY A 970 -72.63 2.97 -9.81
CA GLY A 970 -72.12 1.99 -10.79
C GLY A 970 -72.67 0.56 -10.63
N GLY A 971 -73.81 0.38 -9.95
CA GLY A 971 -74.37 -0.92 -9.59
C GLY A 971 -73.83 -1.55 -8.29
N ILE A 972 -72.84 -0.93 -7.64
CA ILE A 972 -72.23 -1.42 -6.38
C ILE A 972 -72.80 -0.61 -5.21
N VAL A 973 -73.14 -1.28 -4.09
CA VAL A 973 -73.59 -0.60 -2.86
C VAL A 973 -72.38 0.01 -2.14
N ILE A 974 -72.31 1.33 -2.11
CA ILE A 974 -71.22 2.13 -1.52
C ILE A 974 -71.47 2.52 -0.05
N ALA A 975 -72.74 2.55 0.37
CA ALA A 975 -73.11 2.78 1.77
C ALA A 975 -74.43 2.09 2.11
N THR A 976 -74.65 1.83 3.39
CA THR A 976 -75.96 1.49 3.96
C THR A 976 -76.15 2.34 5.21
N TYR A 977 -77.28 3.03 5.28
CA TYR A 977 -77.75 3.76 6.44
C TYR A 977 -78.87 2.95 7.12
N TYR A 978 -79.05 3.16 8.42
CA TYR A 978 -80.11 2.54 9.20
C TYR A 978 -81.08 3.63 9.67
N ALA A 979 -82.38 3.42 9.44
CA ALA A 979 -83.41 4.22 10.08
C ALA A 979 -83.35 4.02 11.61
N VAL A 980 -83.56 5.11 12.35
CA VAL A 980 -83.70 5.13 13.81
C VAL A 980 -84.93 5.97 14.12
N LEU A 981 -85.95 5.32 14.68
CA LEU A 981 -87.10 5.93 15.34
C LEU A 981 -86.88 5.67 16.83
N PHE A 982 -86.70 6.72 17.62
CA PHE A 982 -86.37 6.61 19.04
C PHE A 982 -87.58 6.05 19.82
N GLY A 983 -87.34 5.11 20.72
CA GLY A 983 -88.36 4.31 21.41
C GLY A 983 -88.84 3.07 20.62
N ASP A 984 -88.72 3.06 19.29
CA ASP A 984 -88.95 1.87 18.47
C ASP A 984 -87.69 1.02 18.45
N ILE A 985 -87.75 -0.16 19.06
CA ILE A 985 -86.63 -1.07 19.22
C ILE A 985 -86.85 -2.32 18.38
N ASN A 986 -88.08 -2.82 18.31
CA ASN A 986 -88.47 -4.02 17.58
C ASN A 986 -88.34 -3.82 16.05
N GLY A 987 -88.62 -2.61 15.56
CA GLY A 987 -88.46 -2.17 14.18
C GLY A 987 -89.75 -2.11 13.36
N ASP A 988 -90.93 -2.17 13.97
CA ASP A 988 -92.21 -2.07 13.26
C ASP A 988 -92.62 -0.64 12.88
N GLY A 989 -92.19 0.35 13.68
CA GLY A 989 -92.48 1.78 13.51
C GLY A 989 -93.48 2.35 14.52
N ASN A 990 -93.87 1.57 15.53
CA ASN A 990 -94.61 2.03 16.72
C ASN A 990 -93.67 2.14 17.93
N ILE A 991 -94.19 2.53 19.09
CA ILE A 991 -93.47 2.55 20.37
C ILE A 991 -94.42 1.92 21.40
N ASP A 992 -94.15 0.69 21.85
CA ASP A 992 -95.02 0.00 22.82
C ASP A 992 -94.28 -0.93 23.81
N SER A 993 -95.05 -1.61 24.68
CA SER A 993 -94.59 -2.63 25.63
C SER A 993 -93.59 -3.66 25.05
N GLY A 994 -93.68 -3.99 23.76
CA GLY A 994 -92.74 -4.87 23.07
C GLY A 994 -91.34 -4.28 22.91
N ASP A 995 -91.22 -2.96 22.84
CA ASP A 995 -89.96 -2.23 22.80
C ASP A 995 -89.35 -2.08 24.19
N SER A 996 -90.19 -1.72 25.17
CA SER A 996 -89.84 -1.67 26.60
C SER A 996 -89.27 -3.02 27.09
N GLY A 997 -89.93 -4.14 26.72
CA GLY A 997 -89.45 -5.48 27.00
C GLY A 997 -88.08 -5.81 26.37
N LEU A 998 -87.81 -5.32 25.14
CA LEU A 998 -86.51 -5.52 24.48
C LEU A 998 -85.38 -4.73 25.13
N ILE A 999 -85.66 -3.56 25.71
CA ILE A 999 -84.69 -2.79 26.52
C ILE A 999 -84.35 -3.58 27.80
N ILE A 1000 -85.36 -4.08 28.52
CA ILE A 1000 -85.16 -4.88 29.73
C ILE A 1000 -84.38 -6.16 29.44
N ASP A 1001 -84.66 -6.86 28.33
CA ASP A 1001 -83.90 -8.05 27.91
C ASP A 1001 -82.45 -7.73 27.49
N TYR A 1002 -82.17 -6.51 27.04
CA TYR A 1002 -80.81 -6.05 26.74
C TYR A 1002 -80.03 -5.69 28.01
N GLU A 1003 -80.63 -4.94 28.95
CA GLU A 1003 -80.04 -4.63 30.26
C GLU A 1003 -79.70 -5.91 31.04
N ASN A 1004 -80.60 -6.91 31.02
CA ASN A 1004 -80.40 -8.20 31.68
C ASN A 1004 -79.47 -9.16 30.90
N PHE A 1005 -78.82 -8.68 29.83
CA PHE A 1005 -77.88 -9.43 28.97
C PHE A 1005 -78.47 -10.69 28.29
N TYR A 1006 -79.80 -10.83 28.20
CA TYR A 1006 -80.44 -11.87 27.38
C TYR A 1006 -80.31 -11.57 25.88
N LEU A 1007 -80.18 -10.29 25.51
CA LEU A 1007 -79.91 -9.82 24.16
C LEU A 1007 -78.55 -9.11 24.06
N ASN A 1008 -77.95 -9.12 22.88
CA ASN A 1008 -76.71 -8.41 22.58
C ASN A 1008 -76.84 -7.62 21.28
N TRP A 1009 -76.66 -6.29 21.36
CA TRP A 1009 -76.83 -5.37 20.23
C TRP A 1009 -75.51 -4.82 19.68
N ASN A 1010 -74.36 -5.43 19.98
CA ASN A 1010 -73.05 -4.98 19.48
C ASN A 1010 -72.97 -4.96 17.92
N ALA A 1011 -73.76 -5.79 17.24
CA ALA A 1011 -73.90 -5.80 15.77
C ALA A 1011 -75.07 -4.94 15.24
N ALA A 1012 -75.80 -4.25 16.14
CA ALA A 1012 -77.00 -3.46 15.85
C ALA A 1012 -76.98 -2.10 16.59
N PRO A 1013 -75.97 -1.23 16.38
CA PRO A 1013 -75.84 0.04 17.11
C PRO A 1013 -77.01 1.02 16.87
N PHE A 1014 -77.83 0.79 15.83
CA PHE A 1014 -79.08 1.51 15.61
C PHE A 1014 -80.15 1.21 16.69
N LYS A 1015 -80.19 -0.01 17.26
CA LYS A 1015 -81.07 -0.33 18.40
C LYS A 1015 -80.61 0.37 19.68
N VAL A 1016 -79.30 0.37 19.94
CA VAL A 1016 -78.71 1.10 21.07
C VAL A 1016 -79.05 2.58 20.98
N LYS A 1017 -78.86 3.22 19.81
CA LYS A 1017 -79.20 4.64 19.68
C LYS A 1017 -80.70 4.92 19.68
N ALA A 1018 -81.56 3.97 19.29
CA ALA A 1018 -83.02 4.10 19.42
C ALA A 1018 -83.52 3.95 20.87
N GLY A 1019 -82.81 3.18 21.70
CA GLY A 1019 -83.18 2.88 23.10
C GLY A 1019 -82.64 3.85 24.14
N ASP A 1020 -81.60 4.63 23.82
CA ASP A 1020 -81.14 5.78 24.60
C ASP A 1020 -82.13 6.94 24.37
N VAL A 1021 -83.24 6.91 25.13
CA VAL A 1021 -84.37 7.87 25.03
C VAL A 1021 -84.43 8.85 26.21
N ASN A 1022 -83.70 8.54 27.28
CA ASN A 1022 -83.45 9.46 28.39
C ASN A 1022 -82.27 10.43 28.09
N GLY A 1023 -81.33 10.01 27.23
CA GLY A 1023 -80.20 10.82 26.77
C GLY A 1023 -78.92 10.74 27.62
N ASP A 1024 -78.83 9.84 28.61
CA ASP A 1024 -77.63 9.63 29.44
C ASP A 1024 -76.53 8.81 28.75
N GLY A 1025 -76.83 8.14 27.64
CA GLY A 1025 -75.89 7.35 26.83
C GLY A 1025 -75.81 5.87 27.17
N ASN A 1026 -76.59 5.38 28.13
CA ASN A 1026 -76.86 3.96 28.37
C ASN A 1026 -78.22 3.57 27.76
N VAL A 1027 -78.65 2.33 28.00
CA VAL A 1027 -79.99 1.83 27.64
C VAL A 1027 -80.42 0.84 28.72
N ASP A 1028 -81.25 1.29 29.67
CA ASP A 1028 -81.65 0.48 30.83
C ASP A 1028 -83.14 0.62 31.20
N THR A 1029 -83.57 0.03 32.33
CA THR A 1029 -84.94 0.09 32.87
C THR A 1029 -85.51 1.51 32.93
N SER A 1030 -84.68 2.56 33.02
CA SER A 1030 -85.08 3.97 32.94
C SER A 1030 -85.69 4.30 31.57
N ASP A 1031 -85.04 3.86 30.49
CA ASP A 1031 -85.51 4.02 29.11
C ASP A 1031 -86.73 3.13 28.82
N ALA A 1032 -86.76 1.90 29.35
CA ALA A 1032 -87.93 1.04 29.28
C ALA A 1032 -89.16 1.67 29.96
N GLY A 1033 -88.93 2.32 31.12
CA GLY A 1033 -89.94 3.11 31.82
C GLY A 1033 -90.46 4.28 30.97
N VAL A 1034 -89.57 5.02 30.31
CA VAL A 1034 -89.95 6.09 29.36
C VAL A 1034 -90.78 5.54 28.20
N VAL A 1035 -90.39 4.43 27.58
CA VAL A 1035 -91.17 3.78 26.51
C VAL A 1035 -92.56 3.38 27.00
N THR A 1036 -92.67 2.87 28.24
CA THR A 1036 -93.97 2.56 28.87
C THR A 1036 -94.78 3.81 29.27
N ASP A 1037 -94.15 4.94 29.57
CA ASP A 1037 -94.87 6.21 29.74
C ASP A 1037 -95.31 6.84 28.39
N VAL A 1038 -94.62 6.53 27.28
CA VAL A 1038 -95.04 6.93 25.92
C VAL A 1038 -96.28 6.16 25.46
N GLU A 1039 -96.33 4.83 25.59
CA GLU A 1039 -97.51 4.04 25.20
C GLU A 1039 -98.77 4.39 26.02
N ASN A 1040 -98.58 4.89 27.25
CA ASN A 1040 -99.64 5.35 28.14
C ASN A 1040 -100.01 6.84 27.95
N TYR A 1041 -99.40 7.54 26.97
CA TYR A 1041 -99.60 8.96 26.69
C TYR A 1041 -99.29 9.90 27.88
N ILE A 1042 -98.30 9.53 28.70
CA ILE A 1042 -97.79 10.32 29.84
C ILE A 1042 -96.62 11.22 29.39
N CYS A 1043 -95.79 10.72 28.47
CA CYS A 1043 -94.72 11.47 27.80
C CYS A 1043 -94.68 11.18 26.29
N SER A 1044 -93.80 11.86 25.57
CA SER A 1044 -93.49 11.62 24.15
C SER A 1044 -92.00 11.84 23.90
N ILE A 1045 -91.47 11.29 22.81
CA ILE A 1045 -90.05 11.37 22.44
C ILE A 1045 -89.86 12.33 21.26
N ASP A 1046 -88.93 13.29 21.39
CA ASP A 1046 -88.47 14.11 20.28
C ASP A 1046 -87.61 13.27 19.34
N GLN A 1047 -88.18 12.93 18.19
CA GLN A 1047 -87.55 12.08 17.19
C GLN A 1047 -86.30 12.70 16.52
N THR A 1048 -86.00 13.98 16.77
CA THR A 1048 -84.80 14.67 16.24
C THR A 1048 -83.60 14.65 17.19
N THR A 1049 -83.83 14.58 18.52
CA THR A 1049 -82.75 14.49 19.53
C THR A 1049 -82.66 13.11 20.19
N GLY A 1050 -83.79 12.42 20.30
CA GLY A 1050 -83.98 11.15 21.02
C GLY A 1050 -84.58 11.30 22.41
N ASN A 1051 -84.62 12.52 22.97
CA ASN A 1051 -84.98 12.74 24.37
C ASN A 1051 -86.51 12.78 24.58
N PHE A 1052 -86.97 12.25 25.71
CA PHE A 1052 -88.39 12.36 26.11
C PHE A 1052 -88.77 13.70 26.76
N PHE A 1053 -90.06 14.01 26.71
CA PHE A 1053 -90.69 15.14 27.39
C PHE A 1053 -92.11 14.78 27.86
N MET A 1054 -92.54 15.34 29.00
CA MET A 1054 -93.90 15.15 29.53
C MET A 1054 -94.95 15.85 28.66
N LEU A 1055 -96.15 15.28 28.57
CA LEU A 1055 -97.29 15.79 27.78
C LEU A 1055 -98.23 16.72 28.57
#